data_AF-A0A377PUI4-F1
#
_entry.id   AF-A0A377PUI4-F1
#
_cell.length_a   1.000
_cell.length_b   1.000
_cell.length_c   1.000
_cell.angle_alpha   90.00
_cell.angle_beta   90.00
_cell.angle_gamma   90.00
#
_symmetry.space_group_name_H-M   'P 1'
#
loop_
_entity.id
_entity.type
_entity.pdbx_description
1 polymer ?
#
loop_
_entity_poly.entity_id
_entity_poly.type
_entity_poly.pdbx_seq_one_letter_code
_entity_poly.pdbx_strand_id
1 'polypeptide(L)'
;MKKLAFDIGIASIGWAFVEDDELRDCGVRIFTKAENPKNGKSLALPRREARAVRRRLARRKTRLNSLKRLLCKELGFNLNDYLSNDGVLPKAYETNKDTKSPYELRTLALSQKLDSKDFARVVLHIAKHRGYGNKHAKIGSDKDSGKVLSAIKANKQAMEDKEYKSVGEYLYNEFYQKQRLESEKKVSNHASEFKNVRNKGKSYEHCVAQEQLKAELELIFKRQREFGVSLSKEFEDKVIDIAFFQLPLKDFSDKVGECVFCEGQKRAPKDSLSAMEFVALTRIINTLRNLEKRISNKTYSKEKVQEILQIVLDKGEISYKKLREILSLPDYVRFSDSKLDYTKELKEVEKAKFIELKNLKAFKKALGRSFDEFSRDSLDKIAEAIALNKSRENLKKELEKNFAQILRQEQKEALSDLSFAKHIDLSLKALNEILPFMRGESSNECLRYDEAVERAGLKEIAKNKEQGNFLLALKEYEPYLANPVVARALSEYRKVLNALLRKYGQVHKIHLEFTREVNLSHEERKKVEKEQQANFTKNQEAEKLCKEIGLHISKDSILKAKLFIEQGEFCAYSCYKITSDHLKDPNMLQIDHIYPYSRSFDDSYMNKVLVFNKENQNKGNRTPFEAFGSDKDKWEKILSLADRLPKAKRKRIYNKDFKDKEAGFILRNIVDTGYIARLASQWTKHCLKFLPLSENEVTIAGEKGSKVHVEIISGKLTSMLRHYWGLGNKDRSNHLHHAVDAIIIAYASAKTIKAFADFRANQDKNTAEFYAEQISELEYVEKRAFFNPCKNFRKKVLEKLNSIFVSKPPRKRARGALHEETFYSFDDKNLLKSYGGEKGIQKAIELGKIRQIGTKIVSNGTMVRVDIFKDKKGKFYGVPIYTMDFALGILPNKAVVGGKDKEGVIKDWKEMDSNYEFCFSIFKDDLILVQKNEMEEAELCYYKRFKTSGASIEVVKHDNRVDNITENQEKIFKLKFDNGKKILDESLIAIQNLKIFEKYQVSPLGEVQKAEFIPRQSISLKSTPNKNKLNKVNEVKS
;
A
#
# COMPACT_ATOMS: atom_id res chain seq x y z
N MET A 1 -35.21 19.11 -1.42
CA MET A 1 -33.87 19.02 -2.03
C MET A 1 -33.41 17.57 -2.14
N LYS A 2 -32.84 17.16 -3.29
CA LYS A 2 -32.20 15.85 -3.52
C LYS A 2 -30.71 15.87 -3.12
N LYS A 3 -30.31 15.01 -2.19
CA LYS A 3 -28.95 14.86 -1.65
C LYS A 3 -28.46 13.42 -1.77
N LEU A 4 -27.21 13.24 -2.17
CA LEU A 4 -26.50 11.96 -2.10
C LEU A 4 -25.35 12.07 -1.11
N ALA A 5 -25.07 10.98 -0.40
CA ALA A 5 -23.96 10.90 0.53
C ALA A 5 -23.17 9.59 0.37
N PHE A 6 -21.86 9.66 0.55
CA PHE A 6 -20.96 8.51 0.39
C PHE A 6 -19.93 8.42 1.52
N ASP A 7 -19.85 7.26 2.18
CA ASP A 7 -18.72 6.87 3.04
C ASP A 7 -17.76 6.00 2.21
N ILE A 8 -16.62 6.57 1.79
CA ILE A 8 -15.68 5.94 0.86
C ILE A 8 -14.47 5.36 1.59
N GLY A 9 -14.41 4.03 1.61
CA GLY A 9 -13.31 3.23 2.14
C GLY A 9 -12.36 2.66 1.08
N ILE A 10 -11.32 1.96 1.56
CA ILE A 10 -10.34 1.25 0.71
C ILE A 10 -10.90 -0.01 0.02
N ALA A 11 -12.04 -0.53 0.51
CA ALA A 11 -12.66 -1.78 0.08
C ALA A 11 -14.20 -1.76 0.20
N SER A 12 -14.78 -0.61 0.52
CA SER A 12 -16.20 -0.44 0.79
C SER A 12 -16.65 0.97 0.45
N ILE A 13 -17.91 1.10 0.02
CA ILE A 13 -18.61 2.38 -0.14
C ILE A 13 -19.99 2.22 0.50
N GLY A 14 -20.27 2.99 1.54
CA GLY A 14 -21.64 3.23 1.99
C GLY A 14 -22.25 4.36 1.18
N TRP A 15 -23.53 4.29 0.87
CA TRP A 15 -24.24 5.37 0.19
C TRP A 15 -25.65 5.59 0.76
N ALA A 16 -26.13 6.82 0.68
CA ALA A 16 -27.50 7.19 1.07
C ALA A 16 -28.06 8.24 0.11
N PHE A 17 -29.37 8.16 -0.15
CA PHE A 17 -30.14 9.12 -0.92
C PHE A 17 -31.25 9.72 -0.05
N VAL A 18 -31.24 11.04 0.04
CA VAL A 18 -32.20 11.82 0.81
C VAL A 18 -32.91 12.79 -0.13
N GLU A 19 -34.23 12.85 -0.04
CA GLU A 19 -35.06 13.77 -0.81
C GLU A 19 -36.03 14.44 0.15
N ASP A 20 -36.04 15.78 0.15
CA ASP A 20 -36.90 16.59 1.02
C ASP A 20 -36.74 16.23 2.50
N ASP A 21 -35.48 16.01 2.91
CA ASP A 21 -35.06 15.57 4.24
C ASP A 21 -35.60 14.19 4.69
N GLU A 22 -36.19 13.42 3.77
CA GLU A 22 -36.57 12.03 3.99
C GLU A 22 -35.54 11.05 3.41
N LEU A 23 -35.18 10.03 4.19
CA LEU A 23 -34.32 8.94 3.76
C LEU A 23 -35.10 8.03 2.79
N ARG A 24 -34.82 8.16 1.49
CA ARG A 24 -35.46 7.38 0.44
C ARG A 24 -34.79 6.02 0.26
N ASP A 25 -33.47 5.99 0.17
CA ASP A 25 -32.71 4.78 -0.14
C ASP A 25 -31.29 4.80 0.47
N CYS A 26 -30.70 3.63 0.71
CA CYS A 26 -29.33 3.49 1.19
C CYS A 26 -28.77 2.09 0.90
N GLY A 27 -27.44 1.97 0.89
CA GLY A 27 -26.83 0.67 0.62
C GLY A 27 -25.32 0.63 0.85
N VAL A 28 -24.76 -0.55 0.61
CA VAL A 28 -23.32 -0.81 0.78
C VAL A 28 -22.79 -1.58 -0.42
N ARG A 29 -21.66 -1.10 -0.96
CA ARG A 29 -20.89 -1.74 -2.00
C ARG A 29 -19.52 -2.15 -1.46
N ILE A 30 -19.26 -3.45 -1.40
CA ILE A 30 -17.96 -4.02 -1.00
C ILE A 30 -17.19 -4.46 -2.24
N PHE A 31 -15.88 -4.20 -2.28
CA PHE A 31 -15.01 -4.59 -3.39
C PHE A 31 -13.64 -5.04 -2.90
N THR A 32 -12.93 -5.81 -3.73
CA THR A 32 -11.61 -6.31 -3.33
C THR A 32 -10.61 -5.14 -3.23
N LYS A 33 -9.87 -5.06 -2.13
CA LYS A 33 -8.75 -4.12 -1.97
C LYS A 33 -7.70 -4.31 -3.08
N ALA A 34 -7.11 -3.23 -3.59
CA ALA A 34 -6.16 -3.27 -4.71
C ALA A 34 -4.69 -3.54 -4.31
N GLU A 35 -4.46 -4.19 -3.18
CA GLU A 35 -3.15 -4.56 -2.65
C GLU A 35 -3.21 -5.93 -1.97
N ASN A 36 -2.05 -6.53 -1.72
CA ASN A 36 -1.96 -7.74 -0.91
C ASN A 36 -2.23 -7.40 0.57
N PRO A 37 -3.25 -8.00 1.21
CA PRO A 37 -3.61 -7.69 2.60
C PRO A 37 -2.47 -7.92 3.62
N LYS A 38 -1.59 -8.90 3.38
CA LYS A 38 -0.54 -9.28 4.34
C LYS A 38 0.63 -8.28 4.39
N ASN A 39 0.99 -7.72 3.24
CA ASN A 39 2.22 -6.93 3.11
C ASN A 39 2.06 -5.61 2.35
N GLY A 40 0.85 -5.25 1.92
CA GLY A 40 0.54 -3.99 1.25
C GLY A 40 1.14 -3.84 -0.15
N LYS A 41 1.85 -4.85 -0.65
CA LYS A 41 2.46 -4.81 -1.97
C LYS A 41 1.37 -4.81 -3.04
N SER A 42 1.63 -4.14 -4.16
CA SER A 42 0.73 -4.11 -5.31
C SER A 42 0.37 -5.53 -5.77
N LEU A 43 -0.90 -5.76 -6.12
CA LEU A 43 -1.33 -7.01 -6.76
C LEU A 43 -0.61 -7.28 -8.10
N ALA A 44 0.04 -6.27 -8.70
CA ALA A 44 0.85 -6.41 -9.90
C ALA A 44 2.29 -6.86 -9.63
N LEU A 45 2.75 -6.87 -8.37
CA LEU A 45 4.13 -7.23 -8.02
C LEU A 45 4.46 -8.69 -8.32
N PRO A 46 3.64 -9.70 -7.92
CA PRO A 46 3.94 -11.09 -8.27
C PRO A 46 4.07 -11.31 -9.79
N ARG A 47 3.22 -10.64 -10.58
CA ARG A 47 3.30 -10.66 -12.05
C ARG A 47 4.63 -10.07 -12.55
N ARG A 48 5.10 -8.98 -11.93
CA ARG A 48 6.36 -8.31 -12.28
C ARG A 48 7.56 -9.20 -11.94
N GLU A 49 7.57 -9.80 -10.75
CA GLU A 49 8.62 -10.72 -10.29
C GLU A 49 8.70 -11.97 -11.18
N ALA A 50 7.55 -12.62 -11.45
CA ALA A 50 7.49 -13.76 -12.35
C ALA A 50 7.95 -13.42 -13.79
N ARG A 51 7.60 -12.22 -14.29
CA ARG A 51 8.10 -11.73 -15.58
C ARG A 51 9.63 -11.53 -15.56
N ALA A 52 10.17 -11.00 -14.48
CA ALA A 52 11.62 -10.82 -14.31
C ALA A 52 12.36 -12.16 -14.27
N VAL A 53 11.83 -13.15 -13.54
CA VAL A 53 12.34 -14.53 -13.50
C VAL A 53 12.33 -15.15 -14.89
N ARG A 54 11.20 -15.12 -15.61
CA ARG A 54 11.10 -15.67 -16.98
C ARG A 54 12.14 -15.06 -17.92
N ARG A 55 12.28 -13.73 -17.91
CA ARG A 55 13.29 -13.04 -18.73
C ARG A 55 14.71 -13.46 -18.36
N ARG A 56 15.03 -13.56 -17.07
CA ARG A 56 16.34 -13.99 -16.57
C ARG A 56 16.67 -15.42 -17.00
N LEU A 57 15.73 -16.35 -16.87
CA LEU A 57 15.90 -17.75 -17.30
C LEU A 57 16.04 -17.86 -18.82
N ALA A 58 15.17 -17.21 -19.60
CA ALA A 58 15.24 -17.22 -21.06
C ALA A 58 16.57 -16.64 -21.59
N ARG A 59 17.04 -15.55 -20.99
CA ARG A 59 18.35 -14.94 -21.34
C ARG A 59 19.51 -15.85 -20.95
N ARG A 60 19.47 -16.50 -19.77
CA ARG A 60 20.47 -17.50 -19.38
C ARG A 60 20.50 -18.66 -20.38
N LYS A 61 19.34 -19.20 -20.75
CA LYS A 61 19.22 -20.28 -21.75
C LYS A 61 19.81 -19.86 -23.10
N THR A 62 19.40 -18.68 -23.59
CA THR A 62 19.90 -18.12 -24.86
C THR A 62 21.41 -17.99 -24.84
N ARG A 63 21.96 -17.37 -23.78
CA ARG A 63 23.41 -17.22 -23.60
C ARG A 63 24.14 -18.55 -23.65
N LEU A 64 23.70 -19.53 -22.85
CA LEU A 64 24.35 -20.84 -22.81
C LEU A 64 24.23 -21.58 -24.15
N ASN A 65 23.11 -21.45 -24.86
CA ASN A 65 22.95 -22.07 -26.17
C ASN A 65 23.83 -21.40 -27.23
N SER A 66 24.00 -20.08 -27.20
CA SER A 66 24.95 -19.37 -28.06
C SER A 66 26.39 -19.83 -27.81
N LEU A 67 26.80 -19.97 -26.54
CA LEU A 67 28.12 -20.48 -26.20
C LEU A 67 28.31 -21.94 -26.61
N LYS A 68 27.30 -22.80 -26.43
CA LYS A 68 27.35 -24.21 -26.89
C LYS A 68 27.59 -24.29 -28.39
N ARG A 69 26.88 -23.49 -29.20
CA ARG A 69 27.08 -23.44 -30.66
C ARG A 69 28.50 -22.98 -31.01
N LEU A 70 28.98 -21.94 -30.34
CA LEU A 70 30.32 -21.41 -30.56
C LEU A 70 31.40 -22.43 -30.20
N LEU A 71 31.29 -23.06 -29.02
CA LEU A 71 32.21 -24.11 -28.55
C LEU A 71 32.20 -25.33 -29.46
N CYS A 72 31.02 -25.80 -29.88
CA CYS A 72 30.92 -26.98 -30.76
C CYS A 72 31.54 -26.71 -32.12
N LYS A 73 31.37 -25.50 -32.67
CA LYS A 73 32.01 -25.10 -33.93
C LYS A 73 33.53 -25.07 -33.81
N GLU A 74 34.06 -24.45 -32.76
CA GLU A 74 35.51 -24.29 -32.57
C GLU A 74 36.22 -25.63 -32.24
N LEU A 75 35.59 -26.46 -31.41
CA LEU A 75 36.19 -27.70 -30.88
C LEU A 75 35.76 -28.96 -31.66
N GLY A 76 34.99 -28.81 -32.74
CA GLY A 76 34.54 -29.94 -33.55
C GLY A 76 33.54 -30.88 -32.88
N PHE A 77 32.73 -30.38 -31.93
CA PHE A 77 31.75 -31.21 -31.23
C PHE A 77 30.40 -31.27 -31.93
N ASN A 78 29.67 -32.37 -31.69
CA ASN A 78 28.28 -32.47 -32.10
C ASN A 78 27.39 -31.60 -31.19
N LEU A 79 26.72 -30.61 -31.77
CA LEU A 79 25.86 -29.68 -31.04
C LEU A 79 24.72 -30.40 -30.29
N ASN A 80 24.19 -31.49 -30.83
CA ASN A 80 23.07 -32.21 -30.24
C ASN A 80 23.43 -32.83 -28.88
N ASP A 81 24.70 -33.17 -28.65
CA ASP A 81 25.17 -33.71 -27.38
C ASP A 81 25.13 -32.67 -26.24
N TYR A 82 25.09 -31.37 -26.59
CA TYR A 82 25.06 -30.26 -25.65
C TYR A 82 23.67 -29.64 -25.45
N LEU A 83 22.72 -29.90 -26.35
CA LEU A 83 21.37 -29.35 -26.27
C LEU A 83 20.50 -30.18 -25.32
N SER A 84 19.71 -29.49 -24.49
CA SER A 84 18.81 -30.13 -23.52
C SER A 84 17.40 -30.24 -24.04
N ASN A 85 16.83 -31.43 -23.95
CA ASN A 85 15.39 -31.69 -24.06
C ASN A 85 14.78 -31.85 -22.66
N ASP A 86 13.46 -31.71 -22.54
CA ASP A 86 12.78 -31.84 -21.25
C ASP A 86 12.97 -33.27 -20.71
N GLY A 87 13.47 -33.38 -19.47
CA GLY A 87 13.69 -34.65 -18.79
C GLY A 87 14.98 -35.39 -19.17
N VAL A 88 15.72 -34.93 -20.19
CA VAL A 88 16.95 -35.60 -20.65
C VAL A 88 18.15 -34.69 -20.39
N LEU A 89 19.10 -35.20 -19.61
CA LEU A 89 20.39 -34.54 -19.45
C LEU A 89 21.15 -34.67 -20.78
N PRO A 90 21.70 -33.58 -21.36
CA PRO A 90 22.50 -33.70 -22.57
C PRO A 90 23.70 -34.62 -22.33
N LYS A 91 24.04 -35.47 -23.30
CA LYS A 91 25.14 -36.45 -23.23
C LYS A 91 26.44 -35.81 -22.73
N ALA A 92 26.73 -34.59 -23.16
CA ALA A 92 27.93 -33.84 -22.76
C ALA A 92 27.98 -33.46 -21.25
N TYR A 93 26.90 -33.69 -20.49
CA TYR A 93 26.86 -33.47 -19.04
C TYR A 93 26.71 -34.76 -18.23
N GLU A 94 26.67 -35.93 -18.87
CA GLU A 94 26.71 -37.20 -18.17
C GLU A 94 28.06 -37.33 -17.43
N THR A 95 28.00 -37.76 -16.18
CA THR A 95 29.17 -37.84 -15.29
C THR A 95 29.31 -39.24 -14.72
N ASN A 96 30.54 -39.73 -14.65
CA ASN A 96 30.93 -40.95 -13.93
C ASN A 96 31.75 -40.58 -12.66
N LYS A 97 32.26 -41.60 -11.94
CA LYS A 97 33.06 -41.38 -10.71
C LYS A 97 34.36 -40.62 -10.97
N ASP A 98 34.94 -40.76 -12.15
CA ASP A 98 36.20 -40.11 -12.55
C ASP A 98 35.99 -38.68 -13.09
N THR A 99 34.72 -38.25 -13.20
CA THR A 99 34.39 -36.95 -13.76
C THR A 99 34.71 -35.84 -12.77
N LYS A 100 35.77 -35.08 -13.07
CA LYS A 100 36.20 -33.93 -12.28
C LYS A 100 35.11 -32.87 -12.16
N SER A 101 35.09 -32.21 -11.00
CA SER A 101 34.17 -31.11 -10.70
C SER A 101 34.53 -29.87 -11.53
N PRO A 102 33.56 -29.06 -11.99
CA PRO A 102 33.86 -27.79 -12.65
C PRO A 102 34.71 -26.83 -11.80
N TYR A 103 34.71 -26.95 -10.47
CA TYR A 103 35.59 -26.16 -9.60
C TYR A 103 37.04 -26.62 -9.68
N GLU A 104 37.25 -27.94 -9.62
CA GLU A 104 38.56 -28.56 -9.79
C GLU A 104 39.14 -28.26 -11.18
N LEU A 105 38.32 -28.42 -12.24
CA LEU A 105 38.73 -28.14 -13.61
C LEU A 105 39.13 -26.67 -13.81
N ARG A 106 38.45 -25.72 -13.16
CA ARG A 106 38.81 -24.30 -13.20
C ARG A 106 40.18 -24.04 -12.59
N THR A 107 40.53 -24.76 -11.52
CA THR A 107 41.87 -24.70 -10.91
C THR A 107 42.92 -25.35 -11.81
N LEU A 108 42.68 -26.57 -12.29
CA LEU A 108 43.60 -27.30 -13.17
C LEU A 108 43.86 -26.57 -14.50
N ALA A 109 42.90 -25.80 -15.00
CA ALA A 109 43.06 -24.97 -16.18
C ALA A 109 44.21 -23.95 -16.08
N LEU A 110 44.69 -23.65 -14.87
CA LEU A 110 45.79 -22.72 -14.63
C LEU A 110 47.16 -23.39 -14.63
N SER A 111 47.22 -24.71 -14.42
CA SER A 111 48.47 -25.46 -14.20
C SER A 111 48.74 -26.53 -15.25
N GLN A 112 47.75 -26.92 -16.05
CA GLN A 112 47.90 -27.94 -17.08
C GLN A 112 46.96 -27.72 -18.27
N LYS A 113 47.28 -28.36 -19.41
CA LYS A 113 46.38 -28.47 -20.55
C LYS A 113 45.12 -29.27 -20.16
N LEU A 114 43.94 -28.75 -20.49
CA LEU A 114 42.67 -29.46 -20.34
C LEU A 114 42.28 -30.18 -21.62
N ASP A 115 41.57 -31.30 -21.47
CA ASP A 115 40.84 -31.90 -22.59
C ASP A 115 39.75 -30.93 -23.10
N SER A 116 39.47 -30.98 -24.39
CA SER A 116 38.52 -30.07 -25.04
C SER A 116 37.12 -30.13 -24.40
N LYS A 117 36.67 -31.30 -23.92
CA LYS A 117 35.36 -31.44 -23.26
C LYS A 117 35.36 -30.75 -21.89
N ASP A 118 36.43 -30.92 -21.12
CA ASP A 118 36.59 -30.29 -19.80
C ASP A 118 36.75 -28.78 -19.91
N PHE A 119 37.48 -28.31 -20.92
CA PHE A 119 37.56 -26.89 -21.25
C PHE A 119 36.18 -26.28 -21.55
N ALA A 120 35.37 -26.95 -22.37
CA ALA A 120 34.00 -26.51 -22.64
C ALA A 120 33.13 -26.48 -21.37
N ARG A 121 33.32 -27.45 -20.44
CA ARG A 121 32.62 -27.48 -19.14
C ARG A 121 33.00 -26.28 -18.27
N VAL A 122 34.27 -25.87 -18.25
CA VAL A 122 34.76 -24.68 -17.53
C VAL A 122 34.09 -23.41 -18.06
N VAL A 123 34.12 -23.18 -19.37
CA VAL A 123 33.51 -22.00 -20.02
C VAL A 123 32.01 -21.92 -19.72
N LEU A 124 31.28 -23.03 -19.89
CA LEU A 124 29.84 -23.08 -19.66
C LEU A 124 29.49 -22.90 -18.17
N HIS A 125 30.32 -23.41 -17.26
CA HIS A 125 30.13 -23.23 -15.82
C HIS A 125 30.28 -21.75 -15.42
N ILE A 126 31.35 -21.08 -15.84
CA ILE A 126 31.57 -19.65 -15.58
C ILE A 126 30.44 -18.81 -16.18
N ALA A 127 30.04 -19.05 -17.43
CA ALA A 127 28.97 -18.29 -18.09
C ALA A 127 27.57 -18.50 -17.45
N LYS A 128 27.31 -19.69 -16.87
CA LYS A 128 26.09 -19.99 -16.11
C LYS A 128 26.09 -19.27 -14.77
N HIS A 129 27.26 -19.22 -14.11
CA HIS A 129 27.50 -18.69 -12.77
C HIS A 129 28.31 -17.39 -12.77
N ARG A 130 28.04 -16.50 -13.74
CA ARG A 130 28.81 -15.29 -14.06
C ARG A 130 28.86 -14.15 -13.03
N GLY A 131 28.60 -14.43 -11.76
CA GLY A 131 28.72 -13.46 -10.67
C GLY A 131 27.65 -12.36 -10.68
N TYR A 132 27.79 -11.46 -9.71
CA TYR A 132 26.98 -10.25 -9.61
C TYR A 132 27.65 -9.12 -10.39
N GLY A 133 26.94 -8.54 -11.36
CA GLY A 133 27.42 -7.39 -12.12
C GLY A 133 26.31 -6.37 -12.24
N ASN A 134 26.62 -5.11 -11.93
CA ASN A 134 25.70 -3.99 -12.00
C ASN A 134 26.13 -2.96 -13.05
N LYS A 135 26.64 -3.43 -14.19
CA LYS A 135 27.26 -2.59 -15.24
C LYS A 135 26.38 -1.40 -15.65
N HIS A 136 25.06 -1.61 -15.70
CA HIS A 136 24.09 -0.65 -16.19
C HIS A 136 23.30 0.08 -15.10
N ALA A 137 23.58 -0.10 -13.81
CA ALA A 137 22.86 0.64 -12.78
C ALA A 137 23.83 1.35 -11.84
N LYS A 138 23.42 2.53 -11.39
CA LYS A 138 24.10 3.26 -10.32
C LYS A 138 24.17 2.39 -9.06
N ILE A 139 25.18 2.61 -8.21
CA ILE A 139 25.39 1.84 -6.97
C ILE A 139 24.09 1.89 -6.14
N GLY A 140 23.43 0.74 -5.98
CA GLY A 140 22.17 0.62 -5.28
C GLY A 140 22.35 0.59 -3.76
N SER A 141 21.40 1.16 -3.02
CA SER A 141 21.38 1.21 -1.56
C SER A 141 20.41 0.20 -0.91
N ASP A 142 19.90 -0.78 -1.65
CA ASP A 142 18.99 -1.79 -1.10
C ASP A 142 19.72 -2.79 -0.19
N LYS A 143 19.07 -3.19 0.91
CA LYS A 143 19.66 -4.05 1.97
C LYS A 143 20.27 -5.36 1.45
N ASP A 144 19.60 -6.04 0.52
CA ASP A 144 20.10 -7.30 -0.05
C ASP A 144 21.30 -7.07 -0.98
N SER A 145 21.30 -5.98 -1.75
CA SER A 145 22.48 -5.56 -2.52
C SER A 145 23.66 -5.25 -1.60
N GLY A 146 23.41 -4.62 -0.45
CA GLY A 146 24.43 -4.38 0.57
C GLY A 146 25.10 -5.67 1.06
N LYS A 147 24.32 -6.71 1.38
CA LYS A 147 24.84 -8.03 1.82
C LYS A 147 25.65 -8.74 0.74
N VAL A 148 25.20 -8.66 -0.52
CA VAL A 148 25.92 -9.22 -1.66
C VAL A 148 27.25 -8.48 -1.85
N LEU A 149 27.23 -7.15 -1.82
CA LEU A 149 28.44 -6.33 -1.98
C LEU A 149 29.44 -6.53 -0.84
N SER A 150 28.97 -6.68 0.41
CA SER A 150 29.85 -6.98 1.54
C SER A 150 30.50 -8.36 1.40
N ALA A 151 29.75 -9.38 0.97
CA ALA A 151 30.29 -10.71 0.72
C ALA A 151 31.30 -10.71 -0.43
N ILE A 152 31.03 -9.98 -1.52
CA ILE A 152 31.98 -9.81 -2.63
C ILE A 152 33.28 -9.17 -2.15
N LYS A 153 33.20 -8.13 -1.31
CA LYS A 153 34.39 -7.47 -0.73
C LYS A 153 35.17 -8.45 0.15
N ALA A 154 34.49 -9.19 1.02
CA ALA A 154 35.12 -10.16 1.90
C ALA A 154 35.82 -11.28 1.12
N ASN A 155 35.17 -11.84 0.09
CA ASN A 155 35.78 -12.87 -0.76
C ASN A 155 36.96 -12.32 -1.56
N LYS A 156 36.88 -11.07 -2.03
CA LYS A 156 38.01 -10.41 -2.71
C LYS A 156 39.22 -10.34 -1.78
N GLN A 157 39.03 -9.84 -0.56
CA GLN A 157 40.09 -9.74 0.44
C GLN A 157 40.66 -11.12 0.78
N ALA A 158 39.81 -12.13 1.01
CA ALA A 158 40.25 -13.47 1.33
C ALA A 158 41.05 -14.15 0.20
N MET A 159 40.76 -13.81 -1.07
CA MET A 159 41.57 -14.26 -2.20
C MET A 159 42.92 -13.57 -2.25
N GLU A 160 42.98 -12.28 -1.95
CA GLU A 160 44.22 -11.49 -1.90
C GLU A 160 45.12 -11.95 -0.74
N ASP A 161 44.57 -12.08 0.47
CA ASP A 161 45.30 -12.47 1.69
C ASP A 161 45.92 -13.88 1.60
N LYS A 162 45.28 -14.78 0.84
CA LYS A 162 45.71 -16.17 0.65
C LYS A 162 46.36 -16.41 -0.71
N GLU A 163 46.62 -15.35 -1.47
CA GLU A 163 47.31 -15.37 -2.76
C GLU A 163 46.68 -16.29 -3.83
N TYR A 164 45.35 -16.44 -3.81
CA TYR A 164 44.64 -17.21 -4.84
C TYR A 164 44.59 -16.44 -6.17
N LYS A 165 44.93 -17.11 -7.28
CA LYS A 165 45.04 -16.53 -8.62
C LYS A 165 43.69 -16.37 -9.31
N SER A 166 42.68 -17.13 -8.90
CA SER A 166 41.35 -17.08 -9.49
C SER A 166 40.23 -17.44 -8.51
N VAL A 167 38.99 -17.09 -8.88
CA VAL A 167 37.80 -17.50 -8.12
C VAL A 167 37.60 -19.01 -8.14
N GLY A 168 37.95 -19.69 -9.25
CA GLY A 168 37.88 -21.14 -9.35
C GLY A 168 38.76 -21.84 -8.32
N GLU A 169 40.01 -21.42 -8.25
CA GLU A 169 41.02 -21.90 -7.31
C GLU A 169 40.60 -21.66 -5.86
N TYR A 170 40.18 -20.44 -5.52
CA TYR A 170 39.66 -20.10 -4.20
C TYR A 170 38.49 -20.99 -3.80
N LEU A 171 37.48 -21.13 -4.67
CA LEU A 171 36.28 -21.90 -4.36
C LEU A 171 36.56 -23.40 -4.21
N TYR A 172 37.51 -23.93 -4.98
CA TYR A 172 37.94 -25.31 -4.89
C TYR A 172 38.69 -25.56 -3.57
N ASN A 173 39.75 -24.77 -3.32
CA ASN A 173 40.65 -24.99 -2.19
C ASN A 173 39.99 -24.73 -0.83
N GLU A 174 39.06 -23.79 -0.72
CA GLU A 174 38.47 -23.41 0.57
C GLU A 174 37.17 -24.18 0.90
N PHE A 175 36.45 -24.66 -0.12
CA PHE A 175 35.09 -25.17 0.09
C PHE A 175 34.82 -26.55 -0.51
N TYR A 176 35.40 -26.91 -1.65
CA TYR A 176 35.08 -28.18 -2.30
C TYR A 176 35.69 -29.35 -1.52
N GLN A 177 34.85 -30.31 -1.12
CA GLN A 177 35.24 -31.47 -0.29
C GLN A 177 35.98 -31.12 1.01
N LYS A 178 35.89 -29.88 1.50
CA LYS A 178 36.42 -29.49 2.81
C LYS A 178 35.41 -29.82 3.90
N GLN A 179 35.86 -30.44 5.00
CA GLN A 179 34.97 -30.76 6.13
C GLN A 179 34.57 -29.48 6.88
N ARG A 180 33.35 -29.49 7.46
CA ARG A 180 32.90 -28.45 8.37
C ARG A 180 33.59 -28.57 9.72
N LEU A 181 33.86 -27.43 10.35
CA LEU A 181 34.31 -27.38 11.74
C LEU A 181 33.17 -27.85 12.68
N GLU A 182 33.52 -28.37 13.86
CA GLU A 182 32.56 -28.84 14.88
C GLU A 182 31.51 -27.76 15.22
N SER A 183 31.97 -26.51 15.34
CA SER A 183 31.16 -25.33 15.65
C SER A 183 30.18 -24.91 14.52
N GLU A 184 30.34 -25.45 13.31
CA GLU A 184 29.52 -25.15 12.13
C GLU A 184 28.46 -26.22 11.84
N LYS A 185 28.47 -27.34 12.59
CA LYS A 185 27.52 -28.46 12.46
C LYS A 185 26.20 -28.10 13.15
N LYS A 186 25.07 -28.37 12.48
CA LYS A 186 23.74 -27.96 12.97
C LYS A 186 23.03 -28.98 13.88
N VAL A 187 23.55 -30.20 14.00
CA VAL A 187 23.02 -31.30 14.84
C VAL A 187 24.18 -32.24 15.18
N SER A 188 24.13 -32.90 16.35
CA SER A 188 25.04 -33.96 16.80
C SER A 188 24.93 -35.26 15.98
N ASN A 189 25.03 -35.19 14.66
CA ASN A 189 25.15 -36.37 13.80
C ASN A 189 26.63 -36.64 13.50
N HIS A 190 27.08 -37.87 13.74
CA HIS A 190 28.49 -38.30 13.61
C HIS A 190 28.96 -38.51 12.15
N ALA A 191 28.26 -37.98 11.15
CA ALA A 191 28.66 -38.08 9.74
C ALA A 191 29.50 -36.87 9.31
N SER A 192 30.56 -37.09 8.53
CA SER A 192 31.39 -36.03 7.96
C SER A 192 30.55 -35.10 7.06
N GLU A 193 30.27 -33.88 7.51
CA GLU A 193 29.54 -32.89 6.72
C GLU A 193 30.53 -31.96 5.98
N PHE A 194 30.47 -31.95 4.65
CA PHE A 194 31.30 -31.08 3.82
C PHE A 194 30.76 -29.64 3.72
N LYS A 195 31.65 -28.68 3.52
CA LYS A 195 31.33 -27.30 3.18
C LYS A 195 30.66 -27.24 1.80
N ASN A 196 29.70 -26.33 1.65
CA ASN A 196 28.99 -26.17 0.39
C ASN A 196 29.65 -25.07 -0.42
N VAL A 197 30.12 -25.36 -1.63
CA VAL A 197 30.66 -24.30 -2.52
C VAL A 197 29.58 -23.29 -2.92
N ARG A 198 28.33 -23.74 -3.07
CA ARG A 198 27.19 -22.89 -3.47
C ARG A 198 26.40 -22.40 -2.26
N ASN A 199 26.01 -21.14 -2.31
CA ASN A 199 25.12 -20.54 -1.31
C ASN A 199 23.78 -21.32 -1.19
N LYS A 200 23.32 -21.49 0.05
CA LYS A 200 21.97 -22.00 0.40
C LYS A 200 21.03 -20.83 0.75
N GLY A 201 19.74 -21.13 0.96
CA GLY A 201 18.72 -20.11 1.20
C GLY A 201 19.11 -19.11 2.30
N LYS A 202 19.09 -17.80 1.95
CA LYS A 202 19.48 -16.65 2.78
C LYS A 202 20.99 -16.47 3.07
N SER A 203 21.89 -17.35 2.58
CA SER A 203 23.34 -17.10 2.60
C SER A 203 23.79 -16.38 1.33
N TYR A 204 24.69 -15.40 1.49
CA TYR A 204 25.35 -14.66 0.40
C TYR A 204 26.87 -14.85 0.43
N GLU A 205 27.37 -15.75 1.26
CA GLU A 205 28.79 -15.87 1.64
C GLU A 205 29.70 -15.99 0.41
N HIS A 206 29.37 -16.84 -0.56
CA HIS A 206 30.24 -17.11 -1.71
C HIS A 206 29.84 -16.31 -2.96
N CYS A 207 29.28 -15.10 -2.77
CA CYS A 207 29.00 -14.18 -3.86
C CYS A 207 30.29 -13.53 -4.38
N VAL A 208 30.46 -13.51 -5.70
CA VAL A 208 31.63 -12.91 -6.38
C VAL A 208 31.19 -11.91 -7.44
N ALA A 209 32.07 -10.95 -7.74
CA ALA A 209 31.84 -9.96 -8.79
C ALA A 209 31.89 -10.60 -10.17
N GLN A 210 31.13 -10.03 -11.12
CA GLN A 210 31.15 -10.46 -12.51
C GLN A 210 32.54 -10.25 -13.14
N GLU A 211 33.21 -9.16 -12.76
CA GLU A 211 34.53 -8.76 -13.23
C GLU A 211 35.62 -9.76 -12.80
N GLN A 212 35.52 -10.32 -11.59
CA GLN A 212 36.46 -11.35 -11.10
C GLN A 212 36.37 -12.64 -11.92
N LEU A 213 35.16 -13.05 -12.30
CA LEU A 213 34.95 -14.24 -13.14
C LEU A 213 35.32 -13.99 -14.61
N LYS A 214 35.21 -12.74 -15.08
CA LYS A 214 35.71 -12.34 -16.39
C LYS A 214 37.24 -12.45 -16.42
N ALA A 215 37.92 -11.88 -15.43
CA ALA A 215 39.38 -11.97 -15.29
C ALA A 215 39.86 -13.42 -15.17
N GLU A 216 39.16 -14.27 -14.42
CA GLU A 216 39.46 -15.71 -14.38
C GLU A 216 39.37 -16.36 -15.76
N LEU A 217 38.32 -16.09 -16.53
CA LEU A 217 38.16 -16.71 -17.85
C LEU A 217 39.22 -16.23 -18.84
N GLU A 218 39.58 -14.95 -18.81
CA GLU A 218 40.69 -14.38 -19.58
C GLU A 218 42.03 -15.03 -19.19
N LEU A 219 42.28 -15.23 -17.89
CA LEU A 219 43.46 -15.91 -17.39
C LEU A 219 43.52 -17.38 -17.85
N ILE A 220 42.39 -18.09 -17.81
CA ILE A 220 42.29 -19.47 -18.30
C ILE A 220 42.61 -19.55 -19.79
N PHE A 221 42.07 -18.66 -20.62
CA PHE A 221 42.42 -18.61 -22.04
C PHE A 221 43.92 -18.41 -22.26
N LYS A 222 44.52 -17.46 -21.53
CA LYS A 222 45.97 -17.20 -21.58
C LYS A 222 46.78 -18.47 -21.23
N ARG A 223 46.47 -19.12 -20.11
CA ARG A 223 47.20 -20.32 -19.64
C ARG A 223 47.02 -21.52 -20.58
N GLN A 224 45.80 -21.78 -21.06
CA GLN A 224 45.58 -22.87 -22.00
C GLN A 224 46.34 -22.67 -23.32
N ARG A 225 46.49 -21.42 -23.77
CA ARG A 225 47.34 -21.10 -24.92
C ARG A 225 48.81 -21.38 -24.65
N GLU A 226 49.33 -21.00 -23.48
CA GLU A 226 50.70 -21.31 -23.05
C GLU A 226 50.95 -22.83 -23.01
N PHE A 227 49.93 -23.65 -22.70
CA PHE A 227 50.00 -25.11 -22.72
C PHE A 227 49.73 -25.75 -24.10
N GLY A 228 49.74 -24.95 -25.18
CA GLY A 228 49.61 -25.46 -26.54
C GLY A 228 48.19 -25.80 -26.99
N VAL A 229 47.18 -25.07 -26.49
CA VAL A 229 45.82 -25.08 -27.06
C VAL A 229 45.69 -23.95 -28.09
N SER A 230 45.39 -24.29 -29.34
CA SER A 230 45.17 -23.33 -30.42
C SER A 230 43.74 -22.78 -30.39
N LEU A 231 43.55 -21.58 -29.80
CA LEU A 231 42.28 -20.85 -29.81
C LEU A 231 42.47 -19.51 -30.53
N SER A 232 41.53 -19.18 -31.42
CA SER A 232 41.55 -17.87 -32.10
C SER A 232 41.17 -16.75 -31.11
N LYS A 233 41.83 -15.58 -31.24
CA LYS A 233 41.51 -14.41 -30.41
C LYS A 233 40.05 -13.96 -30.58
N GLU A 234 39.55 -14.06 -31.82
CA GLU A 234 38.16 -13.76 -32.16
C GLU A 234 37.16 -14.67 -31.40
N PHE A 235 37.49 -15.97 -31.26
CA PHE A 235 36.67 -16.90 -30.49
C PHE A 235 36.62 -16.52 -29.01
N GLU A 236 37.77 -16.21 -28.39
CA GLU A 236 37.86 -15.81 -26.98
C GLU A 236 37.02 -14.56 -26.70
N ASP A 237 37.16 -13.53 -27.54
CA ASP A 237 36.44 -12.27 -27.38
C ASP A 237 34.92 -12.49 -27.50
N LYS A 238 34.48 -13.31 -28.48
CA LYS A 238 33.07 -13.71 -28.61
C LYS A 238 32.57 -14.48 -27.38
N VAL A 239 33.37 -15.38 -26.82
CA VAL A 239 32.99 -16.11 -25.59
C VAL A 239 32.81 -15.14 -24.42
N ILE A 240 33.76 -14.23 -24.21
CA ILE A 240 33.72 -13.22 -23.15
C ILE A 240 32.48 -12.33 -23.30
N ASP A 241 32.25 -11.81 -24.50
CA ASP A 241 31.11 -10.94 -24.79
C ASP A 241 29.79 -11.65 -24.49
N ILE A 242 29.60 -12.85 -25.01
CA ILE A 242 28.37 -13.62 -24.79
C ILE A 242 28.21 -13.97 -23.30
N ALA A 243 29.27 -14.44 -22.62
CA ALA A 243 29.24 -14.87 -21.23
C ALA A 243 28.80 -13.72 -20.30
N PHE A 244 29.33 -12.52 -20.51
CA PHE A 244 29.17 -11.40 -19.58
C PHE A 244 28.17 -10.33 -20.05
N PHE A 245 27.60 -10.45 -21.25
CA PHE A 245 26.60 -9.51 -21.79
C PHE A 245 25.44 -9.20 -20.83
N GLN A 246 25.12 -7.91 -20.70
CA GLN A 246 23.94 -7.42 -19.97
C GLN A 246 23.18 -6.42 -20.84
N LEU A 247 21.86 -6.52 -20.87
CA LEU A 247 21.01 -5.55 -21.57
C LEU A 247 21.02 -4.21 -20.84
N PRO A 248 21.02 -3.08 -21.58
CA PRO A 248 20.92 -1.76 -20.98
C PRO A 248 19.58 -1.58 -20.25
N LEU A 249 19.55 -0.63 -19.32
CA LEU A 249 18.30 -0.21 -18.69
C LEU A 249 17.39 0.45 -19.72
N LYS A 250 16.07 0.28 -19.54
CA LYS A 250 15.08 0.94 -20.39
C LYS A 250 14.93 2.39 -19.99
N ASP A 251 14.72 3.24 -20.99
CA ASP A 251 14.21 4.58 -20.79
C ASP A 251 12.87 4.55 -20.03
N PHE A 252 12.62 5.59 -19.24
CA PHE A 252 11.39 5.80 -18.48
C PHE A 252 10.90 7.25 -18.49
N SER A 253 11.46 8.09 -19.38
CA SER A 253 11.01 9.47 -19.60
C SER A 253 9.48 9.57 -19.79
N ASP A 254 8.88 8.57 -20.45
CA ASP A 254 7.45 8.40 -20.69
C ASP A 254 6.59 8.34 -19.41
N LYS A 255 7.20 7.98 -18.27
CA LYS A 255 6.51 7.86 -16.98
C LYS A 255 6.59 9.12 -16.13
N VAL A 256 7.36 10.12 -16.56
CA VAL A 256 7.38 11.42 -15.91
C VAL A 256 6.07 12.14 -16.27
N GLY A 257 5.33 12.53 -15.24
CA GLY A 257 4.09 13.29 -15.40
C GLY A 257 4.35 14.68 -15.97
N GLU A 258 3.27 15.35 -16.37
CA GLU A 258 3.33 16.69 -16.93
C GLU A 258 3.14 17.77 -15.87
N CYS A 259 3.63 18.97 -16.19
CA CYS A 259 3.50 20.16 -15.37
C CYS A 259 2.04 20.56 -15.20
N VAL A 260 1.70 21.09 -14.04
CA VAL A 260 0.34 21.61 -13.76
C VAL A 260 -0.01 22.91 -14.50
N PHE A 261 0.98 23.65 -15.00
CA PHE A 261 0.79 24.95 -15.68
C PHE A 261 1.18 24.95 -17.15
N CYS A 262 2.19 24.16 -17.55
CA CYS A 262 2.70 24.17 -18.92
C CYS A 262 2.37 22.86 -19.65
N GLU A 263 1.45 22.93 -20.62
CA GLU A 263 1.02 21.77 -21.40
C GLU A 263 2.18 21.14 -22.20
N GLY A 264 2.22 19.81 -22.24
CA GLY A 264 3.27 19.04 -22.91
C GLY A 264 4.64 19.07 -22.21
N GLN A 265 4.83 19.90 -21.18
CA GLN A 265 6.10 20.00 -20.46
C GLN A 265 6.20 18.97 -19.34
N LYS A 266 7.32 18.26 -19.29
CA LYS A 266 7.59 17.29 -18.22
C LYS A 266 7.92 18.00 -16.91
N ARG A 267 7.55 17.33 -15.82
CA ARG A 267 7.86 17.73 -14.45
C ARG A 267 9.37 17.80 -14.24
N ALA A 268 9.83 18.86 -13.56
CA ALA A 268 11.22 19.08 -13.24
C ALA A 268 11.73 18.07 -12.20
N PRO A 269 12.98 17.57 -12.34
CA PRO A 269 13.63 16.81 -11.28
C PRO A 269 13.68 17.63 -10.00
N LYS A 270 13.30 17.04 -8.87
CA LYS A 270 13.36 17.68 -7.54
C LYS A 270 14.79 18.12 -7.17
N ASP A 271 15.76 17.40 -7.71
CA ASP A 271 17.18 17.62 -7.48
C ASP A 271 17.84 18.47 -8.58
N SER A 272 17.05 19.21 -9.37
CA SER A 272 17.57 20.28 -10.23
C SER A 272 17.84 21.54 -9.40
N LEU A 273 18.74 22.42 -9.84
CA LEU A 273 19.08 23.64 -9.09
C LEU A 273 17.85 24.52 -8.89
N SER A 274 17.06 24.75 -9.94
CA SER A 274 15.84 25.55 -9.86
C SER A 274 14.77 24.93 -8.97
N ALA A 275 14.59 23.60 -9.01
CA ALA A 275 13.64 22.93 -8.14
C ALA A 275 14.09 22.92 -6.67
N MET A 276 15.38 22.74 -6.40
CA MET A 276 15.96 22.81 -5.06
C MET A 276 15.80 24.21 -4.45
N GLU A 277 16.07 25.24 -5.25
CA GLU A 277 15.89 26.63 -4.84
C GLU A 277 14.42 26.93 -4.56
N PHE A 278 13.50 26.53 -5.45
CA PHE A 278 12.07 26.69 -5.26
C PHE A 278 11.60 26.08 -3.92
N VAL A 279 12.05 24.87 -3.61
CA VAL A 279 11.74 24.19 -2.33
C VAL A 279 12.33 24.95 -1.14
N ALA A 280 13.54 25.49 -1.28
CA ALA A 280 14.20 26.28 -0.24
C ALA A 280 13.46 27.61 0.01
N LEU A 281 13.24 28.42 -1.03
CA LEU A 281 12.52 29.69 -0.98
C LEU A 281 11.11 29.51 -0.41
N THR A 282 10.36 28.52 -0.89
CA THR A 282 9.02 28.22 -0.35
C THR A 282 9.07 27.99 1.16
N ARG A 283 10.08 27.27 1.65
CA ARG A 283 10.20 26.99 3.08
C ARG A 283 10.68 28.21 3.87
N ILE A 284 11.63 28.97 3.34
CA ILE A 284 12.17 30.19 3.97
C ILE A 284 11.05 31.22 4.10
N ILE A 285 10.42 31.62 2.99
CA ILE A 285 9.37 32.65 2.95
C ILE A 285 8.21 32.29 3.88
N ASN A 286 7.71 31.05 3.82
CA ASN A 286 6.62 30.63 4.70
C ASN A 286 7.01 30.61 6.19
N THR A 287 8.27 30.30 6.50
CA THR A 287 8.76 30.33 7.90
C THR A 287 8.87 31.77 8.40
N LEU A 288 9.42 32.67 7.59
CA LEU A 288 9.56 34.08 7.91
C LEU A 288 8.19 34.75 8.07
N ARG A 289 7.27 34.59 7.11
CA ARG A 289 5.89 35.09 7.23
C ARG A 289 5.14 34.53 8.44
N ASN A 290 5.43 33.29 8.85
CA ASN A 290 4.86 32.74 10.08
C ASN A 290 5.43 33.42 11.34
N LEU A 291 6.71 33.82 11.32
CA LEU A 291 7.35 34.54 12.41
C LEU A 291 6.89 35.99 12.49
N GLU A 292 6.74 36.69 11.37
CA GLU A 292 6.22 38.08 11.32
C GLU A 292 4.84 38.17 11.96
N LYS A 293 3.97 37.18 11.70
CA LYS A 293 2.65 37.07 12.34
C LYS A 293 2.70 36.87 13.86
N ARG A 294 3.82 36.40 14.41
CA ARG A 294 3.99 36.10 15.85
C ARG A 294 4.78 37.16 16.59
N ILE A 295 5.60 37.93 15.89
CA ILE A 295 6.46 38.96 16.43
C ILE A 295 5.95 40.28 15.87
N SER A 296 5.16 41.00 16.67
CA SER A 296 4.62 42.31 16.27
C SER A 296 5.76 43.23 15.84
N ASN A 297 5.55 44.00 14.76
CA ASN A 297 6.48 44.99 14.21
C ASN A 297 7.82 44.45 13.69
N LYS A 298 7.93 43.16 13.34
CA LYS A 298 9.12 42.61 12.67
C LYS A 298 8.76 42.14 11.27
N THR A 299 9.33 42.78 10.25
CA THR A 299 9.28 42.38 8.84
C THR A 299 10.67 41.95 8.40
N TYR A 300 10.78 40.85 7.68
CA TYR A 300 12.05 40.38 7.15
C TYR A 300 12.24 40.90 5.73
N SER A 301 13.34 41.61 5.52
CA SER A 301 13.65 42.19 4.22
C SER A 301 14.05 41.11 3.21
N LYS A 302 14.00 41.47 1.92
CA LYS A 302 14.46 40.63 0.81
C LYS A 302 15.90 40.17 1.03
N GLU A 303 16.78 41.05 1.52
CA GLU A 303 18.19 40.76 1.79
C GLU A 303 18.34 39.61 2.76
N LYS A 304 17.45 39.51 3.76
CA LYS A 304 17.48 38.43 4.74
C LYS A 304 17.04 37.08 4.16
N VAL A 305 16.05 37.09 3.27
CA VAL A 305 15.64 35.90 2.52
C VAL A 305 16.82 35.40 1.67
N GLN A 306 17.49 36.33 0.97
CA GLN A 306 18.62 36.03 0.10
C GLN A 306 19.86 35.55 0.89
N GLU A 307 20.16 36.15 2.06
CA GLU A 307 21.24 35.70 2.95
C GLU A 307 21.05 34.22 3.35
N ILE A 308 19.84 33.85 3.78
CA ILE A 308 19.52 32.48 4.17
C ILE A 308 19.58 31.54 2.96
N LEU A 309 19.04 31.97 1.81
CA LEU A 309 19.05 31.19 0.59
C LEU A 309 20.49 30.92 0.13
N GLN A 310 21.35 31.93 0.14
CA GLN A 310 22.75 31.82 -0.26
C GLN A 310 23.49 30.78 0.60
N ILE A 311 23.31 30.82 1.92
CA ILE A 311 23.88 29.80 2.83
C ILE A 311 23.39 28.39 2.47
N VAL A 312 22.10 28.24 2.14
CA VAL A 312 21.52 26.95 1.75
C VAL A 312 22.09 26.47 0.41
N LEU A 313 22.23 27.34 -0.57
CA LEU A 313 22.78 27.00 -1.89
C LEU A 313 24.28 26.71 -1.82
N ASP A 314 25.03 27.42 -0.97
CA ASP A 314 26.47 27.23 -0.77
C ASP A 314 26.80 25.96 -0.03
N LYS A 315 26.21 25.78 1.17
CA LYS A 315 26.52 24.64 2.04
C LYS A 315 25.66 23.41 1.73
N GLY A 316 24.57 23.57 0.98
CA GLY A 316 23.57 22.53 0.77
C GLY A 316 22.75 22.20 2.02
N GLU A 317 22.88 22.96 3.11
CA GLU A 317 22.11 22.77 4.33
C GLU A 317 22.18 23.99 5.26
N ILE A 318 21.20 24.09 6.15
CA ILE A 318 21.21 25.04 7.27
C ILE A 318 20.45 24.43 8.45
N SER A 319 20.95 24.62 9.68
CA SER A 319 20.25 24.20 10.90
C SER A 319 19.30 25.29 11.41
N TYR A 320 18.33 24.91 12.25
CA TYR A 320 17.49 25.88 12.95
C TYR A 320 18.31 26.80 13.86
N LYS A 321 19.37 26.27 14.47
CA LYS A 321 20.29 27.04 15.30
C LYS A 321 20.91 28.17 14.49
N LYS A 322 21.42 27.87 13.30
CA LYS A 322 22.02 28.89 12.43
C LYS A 322 20.99 29.88 11.92
N LEU A 323 19.79 29.42 11.60
CA LEU A 323 18.68 30.29 11.20
C LEU A 323 18.31 31.28 12.32
N ARG A 324 18.26 30.84 13.58
CA ARG A 324 18.02 31.71 14.75
C ARG A 324 19.09 32.78 14.89
N GLU A 325 20.36 32.40 14.76
CA GLU A 325 21.50 33.33 14.82
C GLU A 325 21.36 34.43 13.75
N ILE A 326 21.07 34.06 12.51
CA ILE A 326 20.91 34.99 11.38
C ILE A 326 19.76 35.98 11.62
N LEU A 327 18.63 35.50 12.15
CA LEU A 327 17.43 36.30 12.37
C LEU A 327 17.45 37.08 13.70
N SER A 328 18.51 36.92 14.50
CA SER A 328 18.66 37.47 15.84
C SER A 328 17.39 37.28 16.66
N LEU A 329 16.89 36.03 16.68
CA LEU A 329 15.63 35.69 17.35
C LEU A 329 15.85 35.46 18.84
N PRO A 330 15.10 36.16 19.72
CA PRO A 330 15.14 35.92 21.15
C PRO A 330 14.82 34.47 21.52
N ASP A 331 15.38 34.01 22.64
CA ASP A 331 15.23 32.66 23.16
C ASP A 331 13.80 32.31 23.58
N TYR A 332 12.84 33.23 23.59
CA TYR A 332 11.42 32.91 23.78
C TYR A 332 10.70 32.58 22.46
N VAL A 333 11.23 33.02 21.31
CA VAL A 333 10.65 32.75 19.98
C VAL A 333 10.88 31.28 19.61
N ARG A 334 9.88 30.62 19.02
CA ARG A 334 9.95 29.20 18.66
C ARG A 334 9.53 28.99 17.19
N PHE A 335 10.28 28.18 16.45
CA PHE A 335 9.92 27.81 15.09
C PHE A 335 8.74 26.81 15.09
N SER A 336 7.85 26.92 14.11
CA SER A 336 6.67 26.06 14.01
C SER A 336 6.90 24.88 13.06
N ASP A 337 7.72 23.90 13.47
CA ASP A 337 7.98 22.67 12.69
C ASP A 337 7.77 21.41 13.53
N SER A 338 7.12 20.40 12.93
CA SER A 338 6.88 19.08 13.52
C SER A 338 8.15 18.34 13.97
N LYS A 339 9.30 18.64 13.34
CA LYS A 339 10.61 18.03 13.66
C LYS A 339 11.21 18.59 14.96
N LEU A 340 10.73 19.72 15.44
CA LEU A 340 11.26 20.39 16.61
C LEU A 340 10.46 20.00 17.86
N ASP A 341 11.19 19.67 18.91
CA ASP A 341 10.64 19.30 20.20
C ASP A 341 11.24 20.15 21.31
N TYR A 342 10.76 21.38 21.43
CA TYR A 342 11.23 22.41 22.37
C TYR A 342 11.03 22.09 23.86
N THR A 343 10.70 20.85 24.20
CA THR A 343 10.77 20.37 25.57
C THR A 343 12.08 19.71 25.91
N LYS A 344 12.96 19.58 24.93
CA LYS A 344 14.40 19.42 25.15
C LYS A 344 15.06 20.79 25.10
N GLU A 345 16.29 20.87 25.60
CA GLU A 345 17.06 22.11 25.60
C GLU A 345 17.13 22.75 24.20
N LEU A 346 16.90 24.06 24.12
CA LEU A 346 16.82 24.83 22.88
C LEU A 346 18.00 24.55 21.94
N LYS A 347 19.22 24.53 22.51
CA LYS A 347 20.47 24.30 21.78
C LYS A 347 20.53 22.92 21.13
N GLU A 348 19.97 21.88 21.76
CA GLU A 348 19.95 20.52 21.22
C GLU A 348 18.87 20.34 20.15
N VAL A 349 17.67 20.90 20.38
CA VAL A 349 16.54 20.80 19.44
C VAL A 349 16.86 21.46 18.10
N GLU A 350 17.49 22.63 18.16
CA GLU A 350 17.76 23.43 16.97
C GLU A 350 19.01 23.00 16.19
N LYS A 351 19.74 21.97 16.65
CA LYS A 351 20.73 21.25 15.81
C LYS A 351 20.07 20.57 14.62
N ALA A 352 18.76 20.30 14.69
CA ALA A 352 18.00 19.76 13.57
C ALA A 352 18.17 20.62 12.30
N LYS A 353 18.27 19.97 11.15
CA LYS A 353 18.39 20.65 9.86
C LYS A 353 17.06 21.32 9.50
N PHE A 354 17.09 22.64 9.30
CA PHE A 354 16.00 23.38 8.69
C PHE A 354 15.90 22.93 7.25
N ILE A 355 16.90 23.19 6.40
CA ILE A 355 16.94 22.68 5.02
C ILE A 355 18.16 21.76 4.86
N GLU A 356 18.00 20.67 4.12
CA GLU A 356 19.08 19.74 3.78
C GLU A 356 18.89 19.24 2.34
N LEU A 357 19.82 19.63 1.46
CA LEU A 357 19.88 19.31 0.04
C LEU A 357 21.08 18.39 -0.23
N LYS A 358 20.98 17.13 0.21
CA LYS A 358 22.08 16.14 0.10
C LYS A 358 22.64 16.01 -1.32
N ASN A 359 21.75 16.02 -2.30
CA ASN A 359 22.13 15.90 -3.71
C ASN A 359 22.81 17.16 -4.25
N LEU A 360 22.57 18.35 -3.68
CA LEU A 360 23.28 19.58 -4.07
C LEU A 360 24.76 19.48 -3.68
N LYS A 361 25.03 19.00 -2.46
CA LYS A 361 26.40 18.76 -1.98
C LYS A 361 27.15 17.78 -2.87
N ALA A 362 26.49 16.68 -3.25
CA ALA A 362 27.07 15.69 -4.15
C ALA A 362 27.29 16.25 -5.56
N PHE A 363 26.36 17.07 -6.06
CA PHE A 363 26.44 17.71 -7.36
C PHE A 363 27.58 18.74 -7.43
N LYS A 364 27.69 19.62 -6.43
CA LYS A 364 28.82 20.54 -6.25
C LYS A 364 30.15 19.79 -6.16
N LYS A 365 30.22 18.73 -5.36
CA LYS A 365 31.43 17.90 -5.24
C LYS A 365 31.84 17.27 -6.58
N ALA A 366 30.87 16.83 -7.39
CA ALA A 366 31.15 16.23 -8.70
C ALA A 366 31.65 17.24 -9.74
N LEU A 367 31.19 18.49 -9.67
CA LEU A 367 31.61 19.57 -10.59
C LEU A 367 32.86 20.32 -10.11
N GLY A 368 33.17 20.28 -8.81
CA GLY A 368 34.30 21.00 -8.22
C GLY A 368 34.11 22.52 -8.24
N ARG A 369 35.21 23.27 -8.38
CA ARG A 369 35.19 24.74 -8.43
C ARG A 369 34.41 25.29 -9.63
N SER A 370 34.27 24.52 -10.70
CA SER A 370 33.52 24.93 -11.89
C SER A 370 32.01 24.97 -11.69
N PHE A 371 31.45 24.48 -10.58
CA PHE A 371 30.00 24.52 -10.35
C PHE A 371 29.42 25.93 -10.53
N ASP A 372 30.11 26.94 -9.99
CA ASP A 372 29.68 28.33 -10.01
C ASP A 372 29.93 29.01 -11.38
N GLU A 373 30.70 28.37 -12.27
CA GLU A 373 30.96 28.84 -13.65
C GLU A 373 29.82 28.44 -14.61
N PHE A 374 29.02 27.41 -14.27
CA PHE A 374 27.94 26.95 -15.13
C PHE A 374 26.69 27.81 -15.01
N SER A 375 26.04 28.06 -16.15
CA SER A 375 24.70 28.63 -16.15
C SER A 375 23.71 27.70 -15.43
N ARG A 376 22.69 28.30 -14.82
CA ARG A 376 21.59 27.57 -14.16
C ARG A 376 20.89 26.60 -15.10
N ASP A 377 20.63 27.02 -16.33
CA ASP A 377 20.00 26.17 -17.36
C ASP A 377 20.86 24.94 -17.66
N SER A 378 22.19 25.10 -17.74
CA SER A 378 23.12 23.98 -17.91
C SER A 378 23.04 23.01 -16.72
N LEU A 379 23.02 23.52 -15.49
CA LEU A 379 22.94 22.69 -14.27
C LEU A 379 21.60 21.95 -14.18
N ASP A 380 20.49 22.60 -14.54
CA ASP A 380 19.17 21.97 -14.56
C ASP A 380 19.07 20.88 -15.64
N LYS A 381 19.61 21.11 -16.84
CA LYS A 381 19.68 20.10 -17.92
C LYS A 381 20.55 18.91 -17.54
N ILE A 382 21.69 19.15 -16.88
CA ILE A 382 22.52 18.07 -16.34
C ILE A 382 21.74 17.28 -15.27
N ALA A 383 21.04 17.96 -14.37
CA ALA A 383 20.22 17.31 -13.36
C ALA A 383 19.07 16.49 -13.98
N GLU A 384 18.47 16.97 -15.06
CA GLU A 384 17.48 16.22 -15.84
C GLU A 384 18.08 14.97 -16.47
N ALA A 385 19.24 15.07 -17.12
CA ALA A 385 19.95 13.90 -17.65
C ALA A 385 20.26 12.88 -16.53
N ILE A 386 20.73 13.33 -15.36
CA ILE A 386 21.00 12.47 -14.19
C ILE A 386 19.72 11.81 -13.69
N ALA A 387 18.61 12.56 -13.65
CA ALA A 387 17.33 12.10 -13.16
C ALA A 387 16.70 11.08 -14.11
N LEU A 388 16.79 11.26 -15.43
CA LEU A 388 16.23 10.39 -16.46
C LEU A 388 17.10 9.17 -16.77
N ASN A 389 18.41 9.21 -16.47
CA ASN A 389 19.30 8.08 -16.71
C ASN A 389 19.65 7.33 -15.43
N LYS A 390 19.19 6.08 -15.32
CA LYS A 390 19.59 5.18 -14.23
C LYS A 390 20.86 4.38 -14.52
N SER A 391 21.35 4.41 -15.77
CA SER A 391 22.59 3.76 -16.16
C SER A 391 23.74 4.74 -16.13
N ARG A 392 24.82 4.35 -15.43
CA ARG A 392 26.09 5.09 -15.40
C ARG A 392 26.66 5.26 -16.80
N GLU A 393 26.71 4.17 -17.58
CA GLU A 393 27.26 4.17 -18.94
C GLU A 393 26.42 5.04 -19.90
N ASN A 394 25.09 4.93 -19.86
CA ASN A 394 24.24 5.73 -20.74
C ASN A 394 24.30 7.21 -20.37
N LEU A 395 24.30 7.52 -19.07
CA LEU A 395 24.45 8.89 -18.61
C LEU A 395 25.80 9.46 -19.03
N LYS A 396 26.89 8.70 -18.88
CA LYS A 396 28.21 9.13 -19.35
C LYS A 396 28.20 9.44 -20.84
N LYS A 397 27.64 8.56 -21.68
CA LYS A 397 27.51 8.79 -23.13
C LYS A 397 26.65 10.02 -23.45
N GLU A 398 25.57 10.23 -22.71
CA GLU A 398 24.72 11.42 -22.88
C GLU A 398 25.45 12.70 -22.47
N LEU A 399 26.22 12.66 -21.38
CA LEU A 399 27.08 13.76 -20.94
C LEU A 399 28.20 14.05 -21.96
N GLU A 400 28.80 13.01 -22.53
CA GLU A 400 29.80 13.12 -23.60
C GLU A 400 29.20 13.68 -24.90
N LYS A 401 27.96 13.35 -25.23
CA LYS A 401 27.29 13.82 -26.45
C LYS A 401 26.76 15.25 -26.32
N ASN A 402 26.01 15.53 -25.26
CA ASN A 402 25.22 16.76 -25.14
C ASN A 402 25.94 17.86 -24.35
N PHE A 403 26.97 17.51 -23.57
CA PHE A 403 27.67 18.44 -22.67
C PHE A 403 29.19 18.36 -22.84
N ALA A 404 29.67 17.84 -23.97
CA ALA A 404 31.10 17.65 -24.25
C ALA A 404 31.92 18.93 -24.10
N GLN A 405 31.36 20.04 -24.59
CA GLN A 405 32.01 21.35 -24.67
C GLN A 405 32.13 22.05 -23.31
N ILE A 406 31.32 21.65 -22.33
CA ILE A 406 31.23 22.33 -21.04
C ILE A 406 31.72 21.46 -19.88
N LEU A 407 31.74 20.12 -20.01
CA LEU A 407 32.18 19.21 -18.96
C LEU A 407 33.54 18.55 -19.29
N ARG A 408 34.43 18.51 -18.31
CA ARG A 408 35.68 17.73 -18.34
C ARG A 408 35.40 16.25 -18.13
N GLN A 409 36.32 15.37 -18.56
CA GLN A 409 36.12 13.92 -18.48
C GLN A 409 35.93 13.42 -17.04
N GLU A 410 36.67 13.98 -16.08
CA GLU A 410 36.55 13.66 -14.66
C GLU A 410 35.18 14.03 -14.09
N GLN A 411 34.63 15.19 -14.50
CA GLN A 411 33.29 15.64 -14.09
C GLN A 411 32.22 14.72 -14.66
N LYS A 412 32.33 14.32 -15.93
CA LYS A 412 31.39 13.36 -16.55
C LYS A 412 31.38 12.03 -15.79
N GLU A 413 32.55 11.54 -15.36
CA GLU A 413 32.66 10.33 -14.57
C GLU A 413 31.98 10.51 -13.20
N ALA A 414 32.29 11.56 -12.46
CA ALA A 414 31.71 11.82 -11.14
C ALA A 414 30.19 12.04 -11.18
N LEU A 415 29.69 12.76 -12.19
CA LEU A 415 28.26 12.98 -12.41
C LEU A 415 27.52 11.70 -12.77
N SER A 416 28.17 10.78 -13.48
CA SER A 416 27.57 9.50 -13.88
C SER A 416 27.22 8.60 -12.69
N ASP A 417 27.87 8.82 -11.54
CA ASP A 417 27.65 8.10 -10.29
C ASP A 417 26.51 8.68 -9.42
N LEU A 418 26.08 9.92 -9.69
CA LEU A 418 25.00 10.58 -8.94
C LEU A 418 23.63 10.00 -9.28
N SER A 419 22.70 9.94 -8.32
CA SER A 419 21.36 9.37 -8.54
C SER A 419 20.25 10.30 -8.05
N PHE A 420 19.54 10.92 -9.01
CA PHE A 420 18.34 11.73 -8.75
C PHE A 420 17.10 10.91 -9.07
N ALA A 421 16.02 11.07 -8.30
CA ALA A 421 14.89 10.12 -8.36
C ALA A 421 13.50 10.76 -8.42
N LYS A 422 13.32 11.92 -7.81
CA LYS A 422 12.00 12.54 -7.62
C LYS A 422 11.83 13.69 -8.60
N HIS A 423 10.58 14.00 -8.92
CA HIS A 423 10.18 15.17 -9.68
C HIS A 423 9.16 15.96 -8.87
N ILE A 424 9.08 17.28 -9.06
CA ILE A 424 8.04 18.13 -8.48
C ILE A 424 6.88 18.29 -9.48
N ASP A 425 5.75 18.89 -9.09
CA ASP A 425 4.59 19.04 -10.00
C ASP A 425 4.76 20.17 -11.05
N LEU A 426 5.85 20.93 -10.98
CA LEU A 426 6.20 22.04 -11.88
C LEU A 426 7.26 21.60 -12.90
N SER A 427 7.24 22.13 -14.13
CA SER A 427 8.34 22.00 -15.11
C SER A 427 9.46 23.00 -14.82
N LEU A 428 10.62 22.81 -15.45
CA LEU A 428 11.70 23.81 -15.42
C LEU A 428 11.23 25.14 -16.05
N LYS A 429 10.41 25.07 -17.11
CA LYS A 429 9.79 26.26 -17.71
C LYS A 429 8.96 27.05 -16.70
N ALA A 430 8.03 26.39 -16.00
CA ALA A 430 7.20 27.05 -14.99
C ALA A 430 8.06 27.64 -13.84
N LEU A 431 9.12 26.93 -13.43
CA LEU A 431 10.03 27.43 -12.40
C LEU A 431 10.76 28.70 -12.84
N ASN A 432 11.19 28.79 -14.10
CA ASN A 432 11.85 29.98 -14.63
C ASN A 432 10.93 31.22 -14.61
N GLU A 433 9.62 31.03 -14.75
CA GLU A 433 8.63 32.12 -14.67
C GLU A 433 8.29 32.48 -13.21
N ILE A 434 8.31 31.51 -12.28
CA ILE A 434 7.92 31.71 -10.87
C ILE A 434 9.06 32.25 -9.99
N LEU A 435 10.28 31.72 -10.17
CA LEU A 435 11.42 32.02 -9.29
C LEU A 435 11.80 33.50 -9.20
N PRO A 436 11.78 34.30 -10.29
CA PRO A 436 12.10 35.73 -10.22
C PRO A 436 11.24 36.47 -9.18
N PHE A 437 9.95 36.18 -9.13
CA PHE A 437 9.02 36.77 -8.16
C PHE A 437 9.28 36.29 -6.73
N MET A 438 9.60 35.01 -6.55
CA MET A 438 9.92 34.45 -5.23
C MET A 438 11.25 34.98 -4.67
N ARG A 439 12.19 35.38 -5.54
CA ARG A 439 13.45 36.05 -5.16
C ARG A 439 13.28 37.54 -4.88
N GLY A 440 12.14 38.12 -5.28
CA GLY A 440 11.94 39.57 -5.30
C GLY A 440 12.81 40.27 -6.35
N GLU A 441 13.06 39.65 -7.51
CA GLU A 441 13.77 40.33 -8.61
C GLU A 441 12.89 41.43 -9.23
N SER A 442 11.58 41.18 -9.32
CA SER A 442 10.60 42.10 -9.93
C SER A 442 9.86 42.99 -8.93
N SER A 443 10.10 42.80 -7.63
CA SER A 443 9.45 43.54 -6.54
C SER A 443 10.43 43.66 -5.36
N ASN A 444 10.33 44.72 -4.55
CA ASN A 444 11.18 44.85 -3.36
C ASN A 444 10.84 43.83 -2.23
N GLU A 445 9.93 42.89 -2.50
CA GLU A 445 9.49 41.82 -1.60
C GLU A 445 9.60 40.46 -2.29
N CYS A 446 9.98 39.42 -1.54
CA CYS A 446 9.92 38.02 -1.96
C CYS A 446 8.49 37.48 -1.83
N LEU A 447 7.88 37.10 -2.95
CA LEU A 447 6.50 36.62 -2.97
C LEU A 447 6.38 35.14 -2.57
N ARG A 448 5.26 34.75 -1.94
CA ARG A 448 4.93 33.33 -1.77
C ARG A 448 4.64 32.68 -3.13
N TYR A 449 4.67 31.35 -3.16
CA TYR A 449 4.35 30.58 -4.36
C TYR A 449 3.00 30.95 -5.00
N ASP A 450 1.93 31.10 -4.21
CA ASP A 450 0.60 31.47 -4.71
C ASP A 450 0.61 32.85 -5.38
N GLU A 451 1.24 33.82 -4.73
CA GLU A 451 1.38 35.19 -5.24
C GLU A 451 2.29 35.26 -6.47
N ALA A 452 3.38 34.48 -6.48
CA ALA A 452 4.32 34.40 -7.59
C ALA A 452 3.66 33.76 -8.84
N VAL A 453 2.84 32.73 -8.67
CA VAL A 453 2.06 32.11 -9.76
C VAL A 453 1.07 33.11 -10.35
N GLU A 454 0.35 33.84 -9.50
CA GLU A 454 -0.59 34.88 -9.93
C GLU A 454 0.11 36.00 -10.71
N ARG A 455 1.24 36.49 -10.20
CA ARG A 455 2.05 37.52 -10.89
C ARG A 455 2.69 37.03 -12.19
N ALA A 456 3.07 35.76 -12.26
CA ALA A 456 3.57 35.14 -13.49
C ALA A 456 2.46 34.92 -14.53
N GLY A 457 1.18 35.14 -14.19
CA GLY A 457 0.06 34.89 -15.10
C GLY A 457 -0.15 33.39 -15.41
N LEU A 458 0.44 32.50 -14.61
CA LEU A 458 0.35 31.07 -14.82
C LEU A 458 -1.02 30.55 -14.37
N LYS A 459 -1.76 29.94 -15.30
CA LYS A 459 -3.04 29.31 -15.02
C LYS A 459 -2.89 27.80 -15.03
N GLU A 460 -3.47 27.13 -14.04
CA GLU A 460 -3.51 25.66 -14.05
C GLU A 460 -4.15 25.17 -15.36
N ILE A 461 -3.52 24.19 -16.00
CA ILE A 461 -4.04 23.58 -17.22
C ILE A 461 -5.45 23.10 -16.94
N ALA A 462 -6.38 23.51 -17.80
CA ALA A 462 -7.78 23.17 -17.63
C ALA A 462 -7.95 21.64 -17.70
N LYS A 463 -8.23 21.02 -16.55
CA LYS A 463 -8.78 19.66 -16.54
C LYS A 463 -10.09 19.67 -17.31
N ASN A 464 -10.44 18.60 -18.02
CA ASN A 464 -11.72 18.51 -18.72
C ASN A 464 -12.87 18.87 -17.75
N LYS A 465 -13.57 19.98 -18.04
CA LYS A 465 -14.69 20.52 -17.25
C LYS A 465 -16.03 20.30 -17.95
N GLU A 466 -16.09 19.42 -18.95
CA GLU A 466 -17.35 19.08 -19.59
C GLU A 466 -18.26 18.40 -18.59
N GLN A 467 -19.29 19.12 -18.17
CA GLN A 467 -20.29 18.61 -17.26
C GLN A 467 -21.25 17.69 -18.02
N GLY A 468 -21.26 16.42 -17.64
CA GLY A 468 -22.21 15.43 -18.13
C GLY A 468 -23.30 15.10 -17.11
N ASN A 469 -24.28 14.32 -17.54
CA ASN A 469 -25.27 13.73 -16.64
C ASN A 469 -24.70 12.59 -15.78
N PHE A 470 -23.53 12.06 -16.16
CA PHE A 470 -22.84 10.99 -15.47
C PHE A 470 -21.37 11.34 -15.27
N LEU A 471 -20.79 10.86 -14.17
CA LEU A 471 -19.39 11.08 -13.88
C LEU A 471 -18.51 10.30 -14.87
N LEU A 472 -17.63 11.00 -15.58
CA LEU A 472 -16.68 10.44 -16.56
C LEU A 472 -15.60 9.58 -15.89
N ALA A 473 -14.75 8.86 -16.64
CA ALA A 473 -13.78 7.95 -16.01
C ALA A 473 -12.59 8.71 -15.40
N LEU A 474 -12.16 8.35 -14.19
CA LEU A 474 -11.10 9.09 -13.49
C LEU A 474 -9.80 9.23 -14.31
N LYS A 475 -9.45 8.24 -15.14
CA LYS A 475 -8.24 8.28 -15.96
C LYS A 475 -8.26 9.41 -17.01
N GLU A 476 -9.44 9.81 -17.47
CA GLU A 476 -9.63 10.93 -18.40
C GLU A 476 -9.48 12.29 -17.69
N TYR A 477 -9.74 12.35 -16.37
CA TYR A 477 -9.61 13.56 -15.56
C TYR A 477 -8.24 13.70 -14.85
N GLU A 478 -7.68 12.59 -14.38
CA GLU A 478 -6.42 12.50 -13.63
C GLU A 478 -5.63 11.24 -14.06
N PRO A 479 -4.92 11.29 -15.21
CA PRO A 479 -4.25 10.14 -15.79
C PRO A 479 -3.04 9.66 -14.98
N TYR A 480 -2.47 10.52 -14.13
CA TYR A 480 -1.22 10.26 -13.40
C TYR A 480 -1.43 9.73 -11.97
N LEU A 481 -2.66 9.34 -11.58
CA LEU A 481 -2.92 8.78 -10.25
C LEU A 481 -2.19 7.44 -10.05
N ALA A 482 -1.08 7.49 -9.31
CA ALA A 482 -0.20 6.34 -9.12
C ALA A 482 -0.74 5.28 -8.13
N ASN A 483 -1.60 5.66 -7.18
CA ASN A 483 -2.06 4.75 -6.11
C ASN A 483 -3.22 3.85 -6.60
N PRO A 484 -3.00 2.53 -6.78
CA PRO A 484 -4.02 1.62 -7.32
C PRO A 484 -5.18 1.37 -6.35
N VAL A 485 -4.99 1.54 -5.04
CA VAL A 485 -6.06 1.38 -4.03
C VAL A 485 -7.06 2.51 -4.19
N VAL A 486 -6.56 3.74 -4.26
CA VAL A 486 -7.36 4.95 -4.45
C VAL A 486 -8.06 4.93 -5.80
N ALA A 487 -7.34 4.59 -6.87
CA ALA A 487 -7.92 4.48 -8.21
C ALA A 487 -9.08 3.46 -8.26
N ARG A 488 -8.99 2.36 -7.51
CA ARG A 488 -10.09 1.38 -7.41
C ARG A 488 -11.26 1.92 -6.62
N ALA A 489 -11.02 2.55 -5.46
CA ALA A 489 -12.07 3.12 -4.63
C ALA A 489 -12.87 4.19 -5.40
N LEU A 490 -12.18 5.11 -6.08
CA LEU A 490 -12.80 6.14 -6.91
C LEU A 490 -13.52 5.56 -8.15
N SER A 491 -13.01 4.47 -8.72
CA SER A 491 -13.70 3.77 -9.81
C SER A 491 -14.99 3.10 -9.35
N GLU A 492 -15.04 2.52 -8.13
CA GLU A 492 -16.28 1.97 -7.58
C GLU A 492 -17.22 3.10 -7.13
N TYR A 493 -16.73 4.21 -6.57
CA TYR A 493 -17.53 5.40 -6.27
C TYR A 493 -18.27 5.89 -7.52
N ARG A 494 -17.56 6.04 -8.64
CA ARG A 494 -18.17 6.39 -9.93
C ARG A 494 -19.28 5.42 -10.33
N LYS A 495 -19.10 4.11 -10.15
CA LYS A 495 -20.11 3.11 -10.52
C LYS A 495 -21.37 3.25 -9.68
N VAL A 496 -21.21 3.43 -8.37
CA VAL A 496 -22.33 3.62 -7.43
C VAL A 496 -23.03 4.95 -7.74
N LEU A 497 -22.29 6.05 -7.85
CA LEU A 497 -22.84 7.37 -8.19
C LEU A 497 -23.60 7.33 -9.52
N ASN A 498 -23.01 6.80 -10.59
CA ASN A 498 -23.70 6.75 -11.88
C ASN A 498 -24.91 5.81 -11.87
N ALA A 499 -24.93 4.79 -11.01
CA ALA A 499 -26.13 3.96 -10.82
C ALA A 499 -27.23 4.72 -10.08
N LEU A 500 -26.88 5.50 -9.05
CA LEU A 500 -27.83 6.38 -8.35
C LEU A 500 -28.39 7.47 -9.25
N LEU A 501 -27.55 8.10 -10.07
CA LEU A 501 -27.98 9.12 -11.04
C LEU A 501 -28.90 8.54 -12.13
N ARG A 502 -28.68 7.28 -12.55
CA ARG A 502 -29.62 6.59 -13.45
C ARG A 502 -30.98 6.33 -12.80
N LYS A 503 -31.00 6.03 -11.50
CA LYS A 503 -32.22 5.67 -10.75
C LYS A 503 -33.01 6.90 -10.31
N TYR A 504 -32.34 7.93 -9.81
CA TYR A 504 -32.96 9.09 -9.14
C TYR A 504 -32.83 10.42 -9.91
N GLY A 505 -32.10 10.41 -11.03
CA GLY A 505 -31.81 11.60 -11.82
C GLY A 505 -30.71 12.48 -11.23
N GLN A 506 -30.65 13.73 -11.70
CA GLN A 506 -29.72 14.74 -11.17
C GLN A 506 -30.05 15.12 -9.73
N VAL A 507 -29.05 15.61 -9.00
CA VAL A 507 -29.15 15.95 -7.58
C VAL A 507 -28.66 17.36 -7.30
N HIS A 508 -29.05 17.91 -6.15
CA HIS A 508 -28.66 19.26 -5.75
C HIS A 508 -27.31 19.24 -5.03
N LYS A 509 -27.08 18.26 -4.16
CA LYS A 509 -25.83 18.11 -3.41
C LYS A 509 -25.31 16.68 -3.35
N ILE A 510 -23.99 16.55 -3.26
CA ILE A 510 -23.27 15.31 -2.95
C ILE A 510 -22.36 15.57 -1.74
N HIS A 511 -22.51 14.77 -0.69
CA HIS A 511 -21.62 14.77 0.46
C HIS A 511 -20.66 13.58 0.41
N LEU A 512 -19.38 13.81 0.68
CA LEU A 512 -18.34 12.79 0.63
C LEU A 512 -17.59 12.71 1.96
N GLU A 513 -17.44 11.50 2.51
CA GLU A 513 -16.45 11.20 3.54
C GLU A 513 -15.44 10.19 2.97
N PHE A 514 -14.16 10.42 3.25
CA PHE A 514 -13.12 9.43 3.00
C PHE A 514 -12.63 8.88 4.33
N THR A 515 -12.54 7.55 4.44
CA THR A 515 -11.92 6.96 5.62
C THR A 515 -10.44 7.38 5.69
N ARG A 516 -9.92 7.62 6.91
CA ARG A 516 -8.52 8.02 7.13
C ARG A 516 -7.53 7.09 6.40
N GLU A 517 -7.85 5.81 6.29
CA GLU A 517 -7.01 4.80 5.63
C GLU A 517 -6.85 4.98 4.12
N VAL A 518 -7.79 5.63 3.43
CA VAL A 518 -7.71 5.86 1.98
C VAL A 518 -6.55 6.82 1.66
N ASN A 519 -6.29 7.77 2.54
CA ASN A 519 -5.22 8.77 2.42
C ASN A 519 -3.84 8.25 2.82
N LEU A 520 -3.74 7.03 3.37
CA LEU A 520 -2.51 6.52 3.98
C LEU A 520 -1.87 5.38 3.18
N SER A 521 -0.54 5.35 3.18
CA SER A 521 0.24 4.22 2.70
C SER A 521 0.03 2.96 3.58
N HIS A 522 0.53 1.81 3.13
CA HIS A 522 0.47 0.58 3.96
C HIS A 522 1.25 0.71 5.27
N GLU A 523 2.41 1.36 5.26
CA GLU A 523 3.23 1.54 6.46
C GLU A 523 2.57 2.49 7.46
N GLU A 524 1.99 3.59 6.99
CA GLU A 524 1.23 4.52 7.83
C GLU A 524 -0.01 3.86 8.43
N ARG A 525 -0.74 3.02 7.66
CA ARG A 525 -1.86 2.24 8.19
C ARG A 525 -1.42 1.26 9.27
N LYS A 526 -0.30 0.56 9.09
CA LYS A 526 0.27 -0.30 10.14
C LYS A 526 0.66 0.49 11.39
N LYS A 527 1.14 1.72 11.24
CA LYS A 527 1.40 2.60 12.39
C LYS A 527 0.10 2.93 13.13
N VAL A 528 -0.97 3.27 12.39
CA VAL A 528 -2.30 3.51 12.97
C VAL A 528 -2.86 2.24 13.65
N GLU A 529 -2.72 1.06 13.05
CA GLU A 529 -3.12 -0.21 13.67
C GLU A 529 -2.34 -0.48 14.97
N LYS A 530 -1.02 -0.24 14.97
CA LYS A 530 -0.19 -0.34 16.18
C LYS A 530 -0.63 0.65 17.26
N GLU A 531 -0.93 1.89 16.89
CA GLU A 531 -1.46 2.90 17.80
C GLU A 531 -2.83 2.48 18.36
N GLN A 532 -3.71 1.90 17.54
CA GLN A 532 -4.99 1.35 17.99
C GLN A 532 -4.81 0.17 18.96
N GLN A 533 -3.88 -0.73 18.68
CA GLN A 533 -3.55 -1.85 19.57
C GLN A 533 -2.99 -1.35 20.90
N ALA A 534 -2.07 -0.39 20.87
CA ALA A 534 -1.54 0.22 22.09
C ALA A 534 -2.65 0.91 22.91
N ASN A 535 -3.59 1.58 22.24
CA ASN A 535 -4.76 2.16 22.90
C ASN A 535 -5.68 1.09 23.52
N PHE A 536 -5.82 -0.06 22.86
CA PHE A 536 -6.57 -1.20 23.39
C PHE A 536 -5.90 -1.78 24.64
N THR A 537 -4.58 -1.99 24.62
CA THR A 537 -3.82 -2.42 25.80
C THR A 537 -3.98 -1.44 26.97
N LYS A 538 -3.87 -0.13 26.71
CA LYS A 538 -4.13 0.89 27.74
C LYS A 538 -5.56 0.86 28.30
N ASN A 539 -6.56 0.50 27.48
CA ASN A 539 -7.92 0.31 27.97
C ASN A 539 -8.01 -0.90 28.89
N GLN A 540 -7.33 -2.01 28.56
CA GLN A 540 -7.29 -3.20 29.40
C GLN A 540 -6.58 -2.95 30.73
N GLU A 541 -5.47 -2.21 30.73
CA GLU A 541 -4.77 -1.80 31.95
C GLU A 541 -5.67 -0.96 32.85
N ALA A 542 -6.39 0.02 32.27
CA ALA A 542 -7.36 0.82 33.02
C ALA A 542 -8.55 0.00 33.52
N GLU A 543 -9.06 -0.95 32.74
CA GLU A 543 -10.11 -1.88 33.19
C GLU A 543 -9.63 -2.76 34.33
N LYS A 544 -8.37 -3.21 34.30
CA LYS A 544 -7.74 -3.97 35.39
C LYS A 544 -7.64 -3.12 36.65
N LEU A 545 -7.16 -1.87 36.53
CA LEU A 545 -7.14 -0.93 37.65
C LEU A 545 -8.54 -0.73 38.24
N CYS A 546 -9.57 -0.54 37.40
CA CYS A 546 -10.95 -0.43 37.88
C CYS A 546 -11.38 -1.67 38.69
N LYS A 547 -11.03 -2.88 38.25
CA LYS A 547 -11.32 -4.12 38.99
C LYS A 547 -10.58 -4.19 40.32
N GLU A 548 -9.29 -3.85 40.32
CA GLU A 548 -8.44 -3.89 41.53
C GLU A 548 -8.92 -2.92 42.62
N ILE A 549 -9.38 -1.72 42.23
CA ILE A 549 -9.88 -0.72 43.19
C ILE A 549 -11.38 -0.84 43.48
N GLY A 550 -12.08 -1.81 42.89
CA GLY A 550 -13.53 -1.99 43.07
C GLY A 550 -14.41 -0.92 42.41
N LEU A 551 -13.92 -0.25 41.37
CA LEU A 551 -14.66 0.75 40.61
C LEU A 551 -15.55 0.09 39.54
N HIS A 552 -16.83 0.43 39.51
CA HIS A 552 -17.76 -0.07 38.50
C HIS A 552 -17.24 0.21 37.08
N ILE A 553 -17.19 -0.82 36.23
CA ILE A 553 -16.61 -0.72 34.89
C ILE A 553 -17.61 -0.06 33.94
N SER A 554 -17.27 1.14 33.48
CA SER A 554 -18.03 1.95 32.53
C SER A 554 -17.07 2.66 31.58
N LYS A 555 -17.58 3.23 30.49
CA LYS A 555 -16.74 4.02 29.58
C LYS A 555 -16.09 5.23 30.29
N ASP A 556 -16.81 5.84 31.22
CA ASP A 556 -16.34 6.99 31.98
C ASP A 556 -15.27 6.58 32.99
N SER A 557 -15.52 5.55 33.79
CA SER A 557 -14.55 5.05 34.78
C SER A 557 -13.27 4.51 34.13
N ILE A 558 -13.37 3.82 32.99
CA ILE A 558 -12.18 3.43 32.21
C ILE A 558 -11.42 4.68 31.74
N LEU A 559 -12.10 5.72 31.28
CA LEU A 559 -11.43 6.95 30.82
C LEU A 559 -10.79 7.71 31.98
N LYS A 560 -11.46 7.80 33.15
CA LYS A 560 -10.89 8.36 34.39
C LYS A 560 -9.64 7.59 34.80
N ALA A 561 -9.70 6.25 34.85
CA ALA A 561 -8.56 5.40 35.18
C ALA A 561 -7.38 5.56 34.19
N LYS A 562 -7.66 5.68 32.88
CA LYS A 562 -6.60 5.96 31.89
C LYS A 562 -5.92 7.31 32.11
N LEU A 563 -6.71 8.36 32.35
CA LEU A 563 -6.19 9.70 32.58
C LEU A 563 -5.43 9.77 33.91
N PHE A 564 -5.89 9.05 34.94
CA PHE A 564 -5.22 8.91 36.22
C PHE A 564 -3.81 8.31 36.08
N ILE A 565 -3.69 7.18 35.36
CA ILE A 565 -2.39 6.55 35.07
C ILE A 565 -1.50 7.48 34.24
N GLU A 566 -2.04 8.11 33.20
CA GLU A 566 -1.27 9.01 32.32
C GLU A 566 -0.78 10.28 33.03
N GLN A 567 -1.55 10.80 33.97
CA GLN A 567 -1.23 12.00 34.75
C GLN A 567 -0.34 11.71 35.96
N GLY A 568 0.02 10.44 36.20
CA GLY A 568 0.82 10.05 37.36
C GLY A 568 0.12 10.32 38.69
N GLU A 569 -1.21 10.14 38.73
CA GLU A 569 -2.03 10.34 39.93
C GLU A 569 -2.19 11.79 40.40
N PHE A 570 -2.05 12.78 39.52
CA PHE A 570 -2.26 14.19 39.88
C PHE A 570 -3.35 14.85 39.06
N CYS A 571 -4.08 15.77 39.68
CA CYS A 571 -5.04 16.64 39.01
C CYS A 571 -4.31 17.59 38.06
N ALA A 572 -4.80 17.70 36.81
CA ALA A 572 -4.15 18.50 35.79
C ALA A 572 -4.15 20.02 36.07
N TYR A 573 -5.05 20.53 36.91
CA TYR A 573 -5.21 21.99 37.17
C TYR A 573 -4.86 22.41 38.60
N SER A 574 -5.19 21.60 39.62
CA SER A 574 -4.78 21.90 41.00
C SER A 574 -3.41 21.34 41.37
N CYS A 575 -2.89 20.41 40.57
CA CYS A 575 -1.65 19.67 40.86
C CYS A 575 -1.69 18.88 42.19
N TYR A 576 -2.87 18.68 42.78
CA TYR A 576 -3.06 17.83 43.95
C TYR A 576 -3.11 16.36 43.58
N LYS A 577 -2.62 15.51 44.48
CA LYS A 577 -2.64 14.06 44.30
C LYS A 577 -4.09 13.56 44.30
N ILE A 578 -4.40 12.73 43.31
CA ILE A 578 -5.63 11.97 43.18
C ILE A 578 -5.38 10.61 43.86
N THR A 579 -6.30 10.17 44.72
CA THR A 579 -6.23 8.87 45.38
C THR A 579 -7.23 7.91 44.74
N SER A 580 -7.12 6.61 45.08
CA SER A 580 -8.13 5.62 44.68
C SER A 580 -9.52 5.96 45.20
N ASP A 581 -9.64 6.60 46.36
CA ASP A 581 -10.94 6.97 46.93
C ASP A 581 -11.55 8.16 46.19
N HIS A 582 -10.74 9.11 45.74
CA HIS A 582 -11.21 10.18 44.85
C HIS A 582 -11.76 9.62 43.52
N LEU A 583 -11.24 8.49 43.01
CA LEU A 583 -11.75 7.82 41.81
C LEU A 583 -13.08 7.10 42.04
N LYS A 584 -13.33 6.63 43.28
CA LYS A 584 -14.57 5.95 43.67
C LYS A 584 -15.72 6.94 43.88
N ASP A 585 -15.41 8.16 44.31
CA ASP A 585 -16.41 9.21 44.45
C ASP A 585 -16.86 9.74 43.06
N PRO A 586 -18.14 9.56 42.68
CA PRO A 586 -18.65 10.00 41.38
C PRO A 586 -18.61 11.52 41.19
N ASN A 587 -18.62 12.30 42.27
CA ASN A 587 -18.75 13.76 42.26
C ASN A 587 -17.40 14.48 42.43
N MET A 588 -16.36 13.79 42.87
CA MET A 588 -15.08 14.43 43.21
C MET A 588 -14.23 14.77 41.99
N LEU A 589 -14.25 13.92 40.96
CA LEU A 589 -13.44 14.05 39.76
C LEU A 589 -14.27 14.15 38.48
N GLN A 590 -13.85 15.05 37.60
CA GLN A 590 -14.44 15.25 36.28
C GLN A 590 -13.38 15.18 35.18
N ILE A 591 -13.83 14.80 33.98
CA ILE A 591 -13.03 14.82 32.77
C ILE A 591 -13.27 16.15 32.08
N ASP A 592 -12.29 17.04 32.07
CA ASP A 592 -12.37 18.33 31.40
C ASP A 592 -11.78 18.30 29.99
N HIS A 593 -12.33 19.13 29.10
CA HIS A 593 -11.75 19.43 27.80
C HIS A 593 -10.84 20.64 27.89
N ILE A 594 -9.53 20.44 27.67
CA ILE A 594 -8.50 21.50 27.70
C ILE A 594 -8.96 22.68 26.83
N TYR A 595 -9.22 22.47 25.55
CA TYR A 595 -9.98 23.42 24.75
C TYR A 595 -11.46 23.14 24.90
N PRO A 596 -12.28 24.13 25.31
CA PRO A 596 -13.70 23.92 25.46
C PRO A 596 -14.31 23.32 24.19
N TYR A 597 -15.16 22.32 24.39
CA TYR A 597 -15.68 21.53 23.28
C TYR A 597 -16.56 22.37 22.35
N SER A 598 -17.43 23.21 22.91
CA SER A 598 -18.27 24.17 22.18
C SER A 598 -17.47 25.12 21.27
N ARG A 599 -16.21 25.44 21.63
CA ARG A 599 -15.33 26.36 20.88
C ARG A 599 -14.35 25.67 19.93
N SER A 600 -14.11 24.37 20.09
CA SER A 600 -13.08 23.63 19.36
C SER A 600 -13.58 22.44 18.56
N PHE A 601 -14.74 21.87 18.91
CA PHE A 601 -15.24 20.57 18.43
C PHE A 601 -14.24 19.41 18.61
N ASP A 602 -13.26 19.55 19.51
CA ASP A 602 -12.22 18.54 19.73
C ASP A 602 -12.56 17.64 20.93
N ASP A 603 -13.29 16.55 20.70
CA ASP A 603 -13.52 15.51 21.73
C ASP A 603 -12.38 14.48 21.80
N SER A 604 -11.24 14.73 21.16
CA SER A 604 -10.16 13.75 21.13
C SER A 604 -9.60 13.51 22.53
N TYR A 605 -9.11 12.30 22.77
CA TYR A 605 -8.42 11.95 24.01
C TYR A 605 -7.30 12.94 24.36
N MET A 606 -6.62 13.50 23.36
CA MET A 606 -5.55 14.48 23.52
C MET A 606 -6.05 15.88 23.93
N ASN A 607 -7.36 16.08 24.02
CA ASN A 607 -7.99 17.26 24.57
C ASN A 607 -8.62 17.00 25.95
N LYS A 608 -8.49 15.80 26.52
CA LYS A 608 -9.12 15.44 27.81
C LYS A 608 -8.11 15.31 28.94
N VAL A 609 -8.45 15.82 30.12
CA VAL A 609 -7.67 15.70 31.36
C VAL A 609 -8.59 15.39 32.54
N LEU A 610 -8.05 14.72 33.55
CA LEU A 610 -8.75 14.40 34.80
C LEU A 610 -8.44 15.48 35.84
N VAL A 611 -9.48 16.07 36.40
CA VAL A 611 -9.38 17.18 37.35
C VAL A 611 -10.41 17.03 38.46
N PHE A 612 -10.19 17.71 39.59
CA PHE A 612 -11.24 17.87 40.60
C PHE A 612 -12.38 18.70 40.05
N ASN A 613 -13.62 18.33 40.41
CA ASN A 613 -14.85 18.97 39.94
C ASN A 613 -14.81 20.50 40.10
N LYS A 614 -14.38 20.99 41.27
CA LYS A 614 -14.18 22.42 41.56
C LYS A 614 -13.28 23.12 40.53
N GLU A 615 -12.20 22.48 40.09
CA GLU A 615 -11.29 23.07 39.10
C GLU A 615 -11.91 23.12 37.71
N ASN A 616 -12.74 22.13 37.34
CA ASN A 616 -13.48 22.17 36.09
C ASN A 616 -14.52 23.29 36.08
N GLN A 617 -15.28 23.43 37.17
CA GLN A 617 -16.24 24.52 37.36
C GLN A 617 -15.56 25.90 37.29
N ASN A 618 -14.42 26.06 37.95
CA ASN A 618 -13.63 27.29 37.89
C ASN A 618 -13.18 27.61 36.46
N LYS A 619 -12.84 26.61 35.65
CA LYS A 619 -12.45 26.81 34.26
C LYS A 619 -13.63 27.24 33.38
N GLY A 620 -14.74 26.49 33.42
CA GLY A 620 -15.92 26.72 32.58
C GLY A 620 -15.59 26.68 31.08
N ASN A 621 -16.28 27.50 30.27
CA ASN A 621 -16.07 27.59 28.81
C ASN A 621 -14.79 28.37 28.39
N ARG A 622 -13.73 28.28 29.21
CA ARG A 622 -12.42 28.91 28.99
C ARG A 622 -11.33 27.86 28.81
N THR A 623 -10.24 28.21 28.16
CA THR A 623 -9.00 27.41 28.15
C THR A 623 -8.27 27.48 29.50
N PRO A 624 -7.32 26.58 29.82
CA PRO A 624 -6.61 26.64 31.09
C PRO A 624 -5.86 27.95 31.29
N PHE A 625 -5.30 28.52 30.21
CA PHE A 625 -4.63 29.81 30.28
C PHE A 625 -5.62 30.95 30.55
N GLU A 626 -6.78 30.96 29.88
CA GLU A 626 -7.84 31.95 30.14
C GLU A 626 -8.44 31.85 31.56
N ALA A 627 -8.38 30.67 32.19
CA ALA A 627 -8.92 30.42 33.52
C ALA A 627 -7.91 30.63 34.65
N PHE A 628 -6.66 30.22 34.46
CA PHE A 628 -5.65 30.16 35.52
C PHE A 628 -4.38 30.95 35.20
N GLY A 629 -4.22 31.48 33.99
CA GLY A 629 -3.00 32.13 33.52
C GLY A 629 -2.68 33.48 34.18
N SER A 630 -3.65 34.08 34.90
CA SER A 630 -3.44 35.28 35.72
C SER A 630 -2.73 35.00 37.04
N ASP A 631 -2.82 33.77 37.57
CA ASP A 631 -2.12 33.31 38.77
C ASP A 631 -0.80 32.65 38.35
N LYS A 632 0.32 33.38 38.50
CA LYS A 632 1.63 32.94 38.01
C LYS A 632 2.10 31.65 38.70
N ASP A 633 1.93 31.53 40.00
CA ASP A 633 2.41 30.38 40.79
C ASP A 633 1.59 29.13 40.48
N LYS A 634 0.25 29.26 40.37
CA LYS A 634 -0.62 28.17 39.94
C LYS A 634 -0.33 27.77 38.50
N TRP A 635 -0.13 28.74 37.62
CA TRP A 635 0.16 28.48 36.21
C TRP A 635 1.47 27.72 36.01
N GLU A 636 2.56 28.10 36.70
CA GLU A 636 3.83 27.38 36.64
C GLU A 636 3.72 25.92 37.12
N LYS A 637 2.95 25.67 38.18
CA LYS A 637 2.67 24.31 38.67
C LYS A 637 1.91 23.48 37.62
N ILE A 638 0.91 24.06 36.95
CA ILE A 638 0.16 23.40 35.87
C ILE A 638 1.08 23.05 34.71
N LEU A 639 1.96 23.97 34.31
CA LEU A 639 2.92 23.75 33.23
C LEU A 639 3.88 22.59 33.58
N SER A 640 4.46 22.60 34.80
CA SER A 640 5.36 21.55 35.29
C SER A 640 4.72 20.15 35.27
N LEU A 641 3.45 20.04 35.66
CA LEU A 641 2.72 18.78 35.57
C LEU A 641 2.45 18.37 34.11
N ALA A 642 2.06 19.34 33.29
CA ALA A 642 1.77 19.12 31.88
C ALA A 642 3.00 18.69 31.07
N ASP A 643 4.23 18.96 31.53
CA ASP A 643 5.46 18.48 30.90
C ASP A 643 5.59 16.94 30.89
N ARG A 644 4.94 16.26 31.85
CA ARG A 644 4.89 14.80 31.95
C ARG A 644 3.83 14.17 31.03
N LEU A 645 2.94 14.99 30.45
CA LEU A 645 1.85 14.53 29.59
C LEU A 645 2.29 14.34 28.13
N PRO A 646 1.52 13.55 27.33
CA PRO A 646 1.77 13.44 25.90
C PRO A 646 1.87 14.81 25.21
N LYS A 647 2.83 14.94 24.28
CA LYS A 647 3.17 16.19 23.56
C LYS A 647 1.96 16.98 23.06
N ALA A 648 0.93 16.29 22.58
CA ALA A 648 -0.29 16.93 22.07
C ALA A 648 -1.16 17.56 23.17
N LYS A 649 -1.28 16.94 24.35
CA LYS A 649 -2.01 17.51 25.51
C LYS A 649 -1.26 18.71 26.07
N ARG A 650 0.04 18.53 26.30
CA ARG A 650 0.95 19.59 26.77
C ARG A 650 0.85 20.84 25.90
N LYS A 651 0.96 20.70 24.57
CA LYS A 651 0.83 21.82 23.65
C LYS A 651 -0.52 22.54 23.75
N ARG A 652 -1.61 21.81 24.06
CA ARG A 652 -2.93 22.42 24.24
C ARG A 652 -3.01 23.23 25.52
N ILE A 653 -2.51 22.69 26.62
CA ILE A 653 -2.45 23.37 27.92
C ILE A 653 -1.60 24.63 27.81
N TYR A 654 -0.45 24.57 27.13
CA TYR A 654 0.48 25.70 26.97
C TYR A 654 -0.05 26.81 26.03
N ASN A 655 -1.18 26.61 25.35
CA ASN A 655 -1.66 27.56 24.36
C ASN A 655 -2.30 28.78 25.02
N LYS A 656 -1.67 29.94 24.84
CA LYS A 656 -2.14 31.24 25.35
C LYS A 656 -3.07 31.97 24.37
N ASP A 657 -2.98 31.65 23.08
CA ASP A 657 -3.63 32.39 21.99
C ASP A 657 -4.70 31.52 21.28
N PHE A 658 -5.69 31.04 22.05
CA PHE A 658 -6.75 30.20 21.51
C PHE A 658 -7.80 31.02 20.73
N LYS A 659 -8.14 32.24 21.20
CA LYS A 659 -9.16 33.13 20.59
C LYS A 659 -8.92 33.37 19.09
N ASP A 660 -7.68 33.61 18.67
CA ASP A 660 -7.33 33.91 17.27
C ASP A 660 -7.42 32.71 16.33
N LYS A 661 -7.61 31.49 16.87
CA LYS A 661 -7.59 30.23 16.10
C LYS A 661 -8.93 29.51 16.14
N GLU A 662 -9.91 30.03 16.88
CA GLU A 662 -11.19 29.40 17.20
C GLU A 662 -11.96 28.95 15.93
N ALA A 663 -12.22 29.86 15.00
CA ALA A 663 -12.89 29.55 13.72
C ALA A 663 -12.11 28.49 12.89
N GLY A 664 -10.78 28.56 12.92
CA GLY A 664 -9.91 27.62 12.20
C GLY A 664 -9.85 26.23 12.82
N PHE A 665 -10.18 26.05 14.10
CA PHE A 665 -10.27 24.73 14.75
C PHE A 665 -11.59 24.03 14.38
N ILE A 666 -12.69 24.77 14.37
CA ILE A 666 -14.02 24.27 13.99
C ILE A 666 -14.00 23.78 12.54
N LEU A 667 -13.56 24.63 11.59
CA LEU A 667 -13.41 24.27 10.18
C LEU A 667 -12.53 23.03 9.95
N ARG A 668 -11.39 22.93 10.66
CA ARG A 668 -10.47 21.78 10.57
C ARG A 668 -11.04 20.47 11.12
N ASN A 669 -11.97 20.54 12.06
CA ASN A 669 -12.61 19.36 12.63
C ASN A 669 -13.88 18.94 11.87
N ILE A 670 -14.46 19.84 11.06
CA ILE A 670 -15.68 19.59 10.28
C ILE A 670 -15.38 19.09 8.86
N VAL A 671 -14.34 19.60 8.19
CA VAL A 671 -14.01 19.27 6.79
C VAL A 671 -12.74 18.42 6.69
N ASP A 672 -12.74 17.38 5.85
CA ASP A 672 -11.51 16.65 5.50
C ASP A 672 -10.73 17.38 4.40
N THR A 673 -9.46 17.70 4.69
CA THR A 673 -8.55 18.41 3.77
C THR A 673 -7.61 17.48 3.01
N GLY A 674 -7.81 16.16 3.10
CA GLY A 674 -7.02 15.16 2.40
C GLY A 674 -6.98 15.35 0.88
N TYR A 675 -5.82 15.09 0.27
CA TYR A 675 -5.63 15.21 -1.19
C TYR A 675 -6.67 14.44 -2.00
N ILE A 676 -7.02 13.22 -1.57
CA ILE A 676 -7.97 12.36 -2.29
C ILE A 676 -9.39 12.93 -2.20
N ALA A 677 -9.77 13.44 -1.03
CA ALA A 677 -11.07 14.08 -0.85
C ALA A 677 -11.20 15.30 -1.77
N ARG A 678 -10.16 16.13 -1.84
CA ARG A 678 -10.10 17.27 -2.78
C ARG A 678 -10.18 16.82 -4.23
N LEU A 679 -9.41 15.79 -4.63
CA LEU A 679 -9.44 15.25 -5.99
C LEU A 679 -10.84 14.76 -6.38
N ALA A 680 -11.49 13.98 -5.51
CA ALA A 680 -12.82 13.44 -5.77
C ALA A 680 -13.90 14.52 -5.82
N SER A 681 -13.82 15.52 -4.94
CA SER A 681 -14.73 16.67 -4.95
C SER A 681 -14.57 17.49 -6.24
N GLN A 682 -13.34 17.85 -6.62
CA GLN A 682 -13.08 18.58 -7.87
C GLN A 682 -13.52 17.79 -9.10
N TRP A 683 -13.18 16.49 -9.15
CA TRP A 683 -13.60 15.60 -10.24
C TRP A 683 -15.12 15.54 -10.38
N THR A 684 -15.84 15.37 -9.26
CA THR A 684 -17.31 15.34 -9.27
C THR A 684 -17.88 16.69 -9.69
N LYS A 685 -17.38 17.80 -9.12
CA LYS A 685 -17.84 19.17 -9.42
C LYS A 685 -17.63 19.56 -10.88
N HIS A 686 -16.47 19.25 -11.45
CA HIS A 686 -16.13 19.66 -12.81
C HIS A 686 -16.83 18.82 -13.88
N CYS A 687 -17.17 17.57 -13.58
CA CYS A 687 -17.64 16.61 -14.59
C CYS A 687 -19.14 16.31 -14.48
N LEU A 688 -19.83 16.76 -13.44
CA LEU A 688 -21.24 16.43 -13.20
C LEU A 688 -22.13 17.69 -13.21
N LYS A 689 -23.28 17.59 -13.88
CA LYS A 689 -24.36 18.58 -13.79
C LYS A 689 -25.16 18.40 -12.50
N PHE A 690 -25.44 19.52 -11.83
CA PHE A 690 -26.25 19.56 -10.60
C PHE A 690 -27.53 20.36 -10.82
N LEU A 691 -28.56 20.02 -10.04
CA LEU A 691 -29.76 20.85 -9.90
C LEU A 691 -29.42 22.14 -9.14
N PRO A 692 -30.06 23.28 -9.46
CA PRO A 692 -29.76 24.56 -8.84
C PRO A 692 -30.02 24.55 -7.33
N LEU A 693 -29.19 25.27 -6.56
CA LEU A 693 -29.39 25.48 -5.12
C LEU A 693 -30.17 26.78 -4.88
N SER A 694 -30.97 26.81 -3.81
CA SER A 694 -31.64 28.04 -3.37
C SER A 694 -30.62 29.07 -2.86
N GLU A 695 -30.93 30.36 -3.01
CA GLU A 695 -30.07 31.46 -2.52
C GLU A 695 -29.88 31.47 -0.99
N ASN A 696 -30.82 30.89 -0.25
CA ASN A 696 -30.72 30.75 1.21
C ASN A 696 -29.92 29.51 1.66
N GLU A 697 -29.37 28.73 0.72
CA GLU A 697 -28.62 27.52 1.07
C GLU A 697 -27.31 27.88 1.79
N VAL A 698 -26.99 27.06 2.79
CA VAL A 698 -25.83 27.25 3.66
C VAL A 698 -24.90 26.05 3.51
N THR A 699 -23.59 26.29 3.41
CA THR A 699 -22.60 25.20 3.50
C THR A 699 -22.60 24.59 4.89
N ILE A 700 -22.06 23.39 5.05
CA ILE A 700 -21.80 22.75 6.34
C ILE A 700 -20.94 23.64 7.26
N ALA A 701 -20.10 24.51 6.67
CA ALA A 701 -19.29 25.49 7.39
C ALA A 701 -20.05 26.74 7.85
N GLY A 702 -21.31 26.92 7.45
CA GLY A 702 -22.14 28.05 7.85
C GLY A 702 -22.15 29.24 6.87
N GLU A 703 -21.59 29.08 5.67
CA GLU A 703 -21.53 30.15 4.66
C GLU A 703 -22.88 30.27 3.93
N LYS A 704 -23.57 31.41 4.11
CA LYS A 704 -24.86 31.71 3.45
C LYS A 704 -24.66 32.07 1.98
N GLY A 705 -25.64 31.75 1.13
CA GLY A 705 -25.60 32.11 -0.30
C GLY A 705 -24.69 31.23 -1.15
N SER A 706 -24.30 30.06 -0.64
CA SER A 706 -23.25 29.26 -1.25
C SER A 706 -23.75 28.34 -2.38
N LYS A 707 -23.10 28.40 -3.54
CA LYS A 707 -23.36 27.53 -4.71
C LYS A 707 -22.53 26.23 -4.67
N VAL A 708 -22.24 25.71 -3.48
CA VAL A 708 -21.41 24.51 -3.30
C VAL A 708 -22.28 23.25 -3.37
N HIS A 709 -22.14 22.52 -4.48
CA HIS A 709 -22.84 21.26 -4.71
C HIS A 709 -22.14 20.02 -4.14
N VAL A 710 -20.83 20.10 -3.87
CA VAL A 710 -20.06 18.95 -3.36
C VAL A 710 -19.36 19.34 -2.08
N GLU A 711 -19.72 18.69 -0.97
CA GLU A 711 -19.19 18.97 0.36
C GLU A 711 -18.43 17.76 0.90
N ILE A 712 -17.31 18.02 1.58
CA ILE A 712 -16.48 16.97 2.19
C ILE A 712 -16.68 17.00 3.70
N ILE A 713 -17.07 15.87 4.26
CA ILE A 713 -17.33 15.70 5.69
C ILE A 713 -16.17 14.96 6.34
N SER A 714 -15.73 15.44 7.51
CA SER A 714 -14.72 14.74 8.29
C SER A 714 -15.33 13.55 9.04
N GLY A 715 -14.60 12.44 9.10
CA GLY A 715 -15.04 11.29 9.91
C GLY A 715 -15.06 11.53 11.41
N LYS A 716 -14.46 12.62 11.91
CA LYS A 716 -14.65 13.03 13.30
C LYS A 716 -16.07 13.50 13.53
N LEU A 717 -16.60 14.33 12.62
CA LEU A 717 -17.97 14.81 12.68
C LEU A 717 -18.97 13.65 12.55
N THR A 718 -18.76 12.74 11.59
CA THR A 718 -19.61 11.55 11.42
C THR A 718 -19.64 10.69 12.69
N SER A 719 -18.48 10.38 13.27
CA SER A 719 -18.40 9.60 14.51
C SER A 719 -19.08 10.29 15.69
N MET A 720 -19.03 11.61 15.74
CA MET A 720 -19.67 12.40 16.78
C MET A 720 -21.20 12.36 16.62
N LEU A 721 -21.73 12.71 15.45
CA LEU A 721 -23.17 12.66 15.16
C LEU A 721 -23.74 11.26 15.38
N ARG A 722 -23.00 10.21 15.02
CA ARG A 722 -23.37 8.81 15.29
C ARG A 722 -23.67 8.55 16.77
N HIS A 723 -22.82 9.06 17.65
CA HIS A 723 -22.96 8.87 19.09
C HIS A 723 -24.20 9.62 19.63
N TYR A 724 -24.39 10.87 19.21
CA TYR A 724 -25.48 11.71 19.71
C TYR A 724 -26.84 11.26 19.20
N TRP A 725 -26.97 10.90 17.92
CA TRP A 725 -28.21 10.31 17.37
C TRP A 725 -28.48 8.88 17.86
N GLY A 726 -27.68 8.39 18.81
CA GLY A 726 -27.89 7.12 19.45
C GLY A 726 -27.74 5.94 18.50
N LEU A 727 -27.00 6.05 17.40
CA LEU A 727 -26.82 4.97 16.40
C LEU A 727 -25.76 3.92 16.81
N GLY A 728 -25.29 3.99 18.07
CA GLY A 728 -24.38 3.02 18.67
C GLY A 728 -22.95 3.08 18.14
N ASN A 729 -22.11 2.22 18.70
CA ASN A 729 -20.72 2.09 18.27
C ASN A 729 -20.62 1.42 16.90
N LYS A 730 -19.53 1.69 16.18
CA LYS A 730 -19.23 1.06 14.89
C LYS A 730 -18.86 -0.41 15.10
N ASP A 731 -19.76 -1.32 14.75
CA ASP A 731 -19.45 -2.75 14.73
C ASP A 731 -18.68 -3.10 13.44
N ARG A 732 -17.40 -3.42 13.61
CA ARG A 732 -16.50 -3.79 12.51
C ARG A 732 -16.66 -5.24 12.05
N SER A 733 -17.52 -6.03 12.72
CA SER A 733 -17.77 -7.43 12.36
C SER A 733 -18.64 -7.56 11.10
N ASN A 734 -19.48 -6.56 10.79
CA ASN A 734 -20.38 -6.55 9.64
C ASN A 734 -20.12 -5.36 8.70
N HIS A 735 -20.80 -5.35 7.54
CA HIS A 735 -20.63 -4.32 6.50
C HIS A 735 -21.62 -3.15 6.56
N LEU A 736 -22.71 -3.26 7.32
CA LEU A 736 -23.83 -2.30 7.31
C LEU A 736 -23.47 -0.95 7.94
N HIS A 737 -22.45 -0.91 8.79
CA HIS A 737 -22.01 0.33 9.41
C HIS A 737 -21.61 1.42 8.39
N HIS A 738 -21.21 1.05 7.17
CA HIS A 738 -20.90 1.99 6.09
C HIS A 738 -22.15 2.74 5.61
N ALA A 739 -23.29 2.06 5.50
CA ALA A 739 -24.56 2.71 5.19
C ALA A 739 -24.99 3.65 6.31
N VAL A 740 -24.79 3.26 7.58
CA VAL A 740 -25.06 4.14 8.73
C VAL A 740 -24.24 5.43 8.63
N ASP A 741 -22.95 5.32 8.34
CA ASP A 741 -22.08 6.49 8.18
C ASP A 741 -22.53 7.35 6.98
N ALA A 742 -22.88 6.74 5.84
CA ALA A 742 -23.46 7.46 4.68
C ALA A 742 -24.76 8.20 4.99
N ILE A 743 -25.67 7.60 5.77
CA ILE A 743 -26.89 8.28 6.23
C ILE A 743 -26.51 9.48 7.10
N ILE A 744 -25.55 9.31 8.02
CA ILE A 744 -25.12 10.41 8.89
C ILE A 744 -24.57 11.58 8.08
N ILE A 745 -23.72 11.28 7.10
CA ILE A 745 -23.14 12.22 6.15
C ILE A 745 -24.25 12.97 5.39
N ALA A 746 -25.33 12.29 4.98
CA ALA A 746 -26.46 12.93 4.27
C ALA A 746 -27.22 13.97 5.10
N TYR A 747 -27.32 13.74 6.42
CA TYR A 747 -28.04 14.60 7.37
C TYR A 747 -27.16 15.63 8.08
N ALA A 748 -25.85 15.61 7.84
CA ALA A 748 -24.95 16.65 8.32
C ALA A 748 -25.23 17.96 7.56
N SER A 749 -25.65 18.99 8.30
CA SER A 749 -25.94 20.33 7.79
C SER A 749 -25.47 21.40 8.78
N ALA A 750 -25.33 22.65 8.35
CA ALA A 750 -25.04 23.76 9.26
C ALA A 750 -26.05 23.87 10.40
N LYS A 751 -27.35 23.65 10.11
CA LYS A 751 -28.43 23.67 11.11
C LYS A 751 -28.19 22.62 12.19
N THR A 752 -27.90 21.38 11.79
CA THR A 752 -27.60 20.28 12.70
C THR A 752 -26.36 20.56 13.55
N ILE A 753 -25.29 21.08 12.93
CA ILE A 753 -24.03 21.38 13.62
C ILE A 753 -24.21 22.52 14.62
N LYS A 754 -24.92 23.58 14.24
CA LYS A 754 -25.21 24.72 15.12
C LYS A 754 -26.09 24.28 16.30
N ALA A 755 -27.18 23.56 16.05
CA ALA A 755 -28.05 23.05 17.10
C ALA A 755 -27.27 22.21 18.13
N PHE A 756 -26.30 21.43 17.66
CA PHE A 756 -25.42 20.65 18.52
C PHE A 756 -24.40 21.52 19.30
N ALA A 757 -23.80 22.53 18.65
CA ALA A 757 -22.91 23.48 19.34
C ALA A 757 -23.64 24.21 20.46
N ASP A 758 -24.84 24.71 20.18
CA ASP A 758 -25.69 25.43 21.12
C ASP A 758 -26.09 24.52 22.30
N PHE A 759 -26.48 23.27 22.03
CA PHE A 759 -26.75 22.27 23.06
C PHE A 759 -25.54 22.05 24.00
N ARG A 760 -24.32 21.97 23.45
CA ARG A 760 -23.11 21.77 24.26
C ARG A 760 -22.71 23.02 25.04
N ALA A 761 -22.82 24.20 24.43
CA ALA A 761 -22.57 25.46 25.12
C ALA A 761 -23.51 25.63 26.33
N ASN A 762 -24.76 25.16 26.21
CA ASN A 762 -25.72 25.17 27.32
C ASN A 762 -25.41 24.13 28.39
N GLN A 763 -24.95 22.92 28.03
CA GLN A 763 -24.45 21.95 29.03
C GLN A 763 -23.24 22.50 29.80
N ASP A 764 -22.27 23.09 29.10
CA ASP A 764 -21.05 23.65 29.71
C ASP A 764 -21.37 24.83 30.66
N LYS A 765 -22.44 25.60 30.41
CA LYS A 765 -22.92 26.69 31.27
C LYS A 765 -23.77 26.20 32.45
N ASN A 766 -24.68 25.26 32.20
CA ASN A 766 -25.67 24.83 33.19
C ASN A 766 -25.12 23.88 34.25
N THR A 767 -23.86 23.44 34.15
CA THR A 767 -23.21 22.63 35.21
C THR A 767 -23.02 23.43 36.52
N ALA A 768 -23.22 24.75 36.50
CA ALA A 768 -23.21 25.63 37.69
C ALA A 768 -24.56 25.72 38.42
N GLU A 769 -25.70 25.53 37.73
CA GLU A 769 -27.04 25.63 38.32
C GLU A 769 -27.71 24.26 38.54
N PHE A 770 -27.23 23.20 37.90
CA PHE A 770 -27.89 21.87 37.90
C PHE A 770 -27.45 20.94 39.05
N TYR A 771 -27.08 21.45 40.22
CA TYR A 771 -26.94 20.61 41.43
C TYR A 771 -28.22 20.51 42.25
N ALA A 772 -29.33 21.10 41.78
CA ALA A 772 -30.59 21.11 42.52
C ALA A 772 -31.59 20.00 42.16
N GLU A 773 -31.52 19.30 41.02
CA GLU A 773 -32.49 18.23 40.72
C GLU A 773 -31.85 17.01 40.06
N GLN A 774 -32.14 15.83 40.61
CA GLN A 774 -31.75 14.53 40.05
C GLN A 774 -32.36 14.39 38.65
N ILE A 775 -31.52 14.46 37.62
CA ILE A 775 -31.95 14.14 36.25
C ILE A 775 -32.29 12.65 36.20
N SER A 776 -33.57 12.33 36.14
CA SER A 776 -34.03 11.01 35.71
C SER A 776 -33.57 10.76 34.27
N GLU A 777 -33.23 9.51 33.94
CA GLU A 777 -32.86 9.08 32.57
C GLU A 777 -33.84 9.56 31.48
N LEU A 778 -35.09 9.84 31.85
CA LEU A 778 -36.17 10.29 30.97
C LEU A 778 -35.95 11.73 30.45
N GLU A 779 -35.50 12.66 31.29
CA GLU A 779 -35.21 14.04 30.88
C GLU A 779 -34.00 14.13 29.92
N TYR A 780 -33.02 13.25 30.11
CA TYR A 780 -31.87 13.12 29.20
C TYR A 780 -32.29 12.60 27.83
N VAL A 781 -33.28 11.71 27.78
CA VAL A 781 -33.87 11.18 26.54
C VAL A 781 -34.72 12.23 25.82
N GLU A 782 -35.48 13.05 26.55
CA GLU A 782 -36.27 14.15 25.99
C GLU A 782 -35.39 15.30 25.45
N LYS A 783 -34.35 15.72 26.19
CA LYS A 783 -33.38 16.71 25.71
C LYS A 783 -32.57 16.18 24.51
N ARG A 784 -32.38 14.86 24.39
CA ARG A 784 -31.81 14.20 23.19
C ARG A 784 -32.71 14.26 21.96
N ALA A 785 -34.02 14.36 22.13
CA ALA A 785 -34.97 14.41 21.01
C ALA A 785 -34.88 15.73 20.22
N PHE A 786 -34.32 16.79 20.81
CA PHE A 786 -34.24 18.16 20.26
C PHE A 786 -33.33 18.30 19.01
N PHE A 787 -32.43 17.34 18.73
CA PHE A 787 -31.48 17.42 17.60
C PHE A 787 -31.60 16.27 16.58
N ASN A 788 -32.65 15.44 16.69
CA ASN A 788 -32.89 14.42 15.68
C ASN A 788 -33.25 15.08 14.33
N PRO A 789 -32.65 14.66 13.21
CA PRO A 789 -32.93 15.28 11.91
C PRO A 789 -34.40 15.20 11.52
N CYS A 790 -35.08 14.15 11.95
CA CYS A 790 -36.52 13.97 11.78
C CYS A 790 -37.12 13.12 12.92
N LYS A 791 -38.44 13.13 13.04
CA LYS A 791 -39.17 12.33 14.02
C LYS A 791 -38.87 10.83 13.82
N ASN A 792 -38.57 10.12 14.91
CA ASN A 792 -38.23 8.69 14.93
C ASN A 792 -37.00 8.32 14.07
N PHE A 793 -36.04 9.24 13.90
CA PHE A 793 -34.86 9.05 13.04
C PHE A 793 -34.14 7.70 13.25
N ARG A 794 -33.78 7.37 14.50
CA ARG A 794 -33.10 6.10 14.81
C ARG A 794 -33.90 4.88 14.34
N LYS A 795 -35.21 4.84 14.61
CA LYS A 795 -36.09 3.73 14.21
C LYS A 795 -36.13 3.61 12.68
N LYS A 796 -36.36 4.71 11.96
CA LYS A 796 -36.36 4.76 10.49
C LYS A 796 -35.05 4.27 9.88
N VAL A 797 -33.92 4.66 10.46
CA VAL A 797 -32.59 4.21 10.03
C VAL A 797 -32.45 2.71 10.23
N LEU A 798 -32.75 2.18 11.42
CA LEU A 798 -32.63 0.75 11.71
C LEU A 798 -33.53 -0.12 10.83
N GLU A 799 -34.77 0.34 10.56
CA GLU A 799 -35.69 -0.33 9.64
C GLU A 799 -35.12 -0.39 8.21
N LYS A 800 -34.60 0.73 7.70
CA LYS A 800 -33.97 0.76 6.37
C LYS A 800 -32.71 -0.09 6.30
N LEU A 801 -31.89 -0.15 7.35
CA LEU A 801 -30.68 -0.99 7.37
C LEU A 801 -31.00 -2.48 7.19
N ASN A 802 -32.12 -2.96 7.73
CA ASN A 802 -32.53 -4.36 7.57
C ASN A 802 -32.93 -4.71 6.14
N SER A 803 -33.30 -3.72 5.31
CA SER A 803 -33.61 -3.93 3.88
C SER A 803 -32.38 -3.96 2.97
N ILE A 804 -31.18 -3.66 3.49
CA ILE A 804 -29.97 -3.53 2.66
C ILE A 804 -29.43 -4.91 2.26
N PHE A 805 -29.39 -5.15 0.95
CA PHE A 805 -28.57 -6.20 0.37
C PHE A 805 -27.18 -5.66 0.00
N VAL A 806 -26.14 -6.18 0.66
CA VAL A 806 -24.77 -5.68 0.48
C VAL A 806 -24.19 -6.20 -0.84
N SER A 807 -23.85 -5.27 -1.74
CA SER A 807 -23.41 -5.57 -3.11
C SER A 807 -21.92 -5.91 -3.18
N LYS A 808 -21.54 -6.96 -3.92
CA LYS A 808 -20.15 -7.34 -4.24
C LYS A 808 -19.99 -7.60 -5.75
N PRO A 809 -18.93 -7.09 -6.41
CA PRO A 809 -18.67 -7.40 -7.81
C PRO A 809 -18.12 -8.82 -7.98
N PRO A 810 -18.56 -9.58 -8.99
CA PRO A 810 -17.98 -10.87 -9.30
C PRO A 810 -16.60 -10.75 -9.95
N ARG A 811 -15.74 -11.74 -9.71
CA ARG A 811 -14.36 -11.82 -10.21
C ARG A 811 -14.24 -12.79 -11.38
N LYS A 812 -14.67 -12.34 -12.56
CA LYS A 812 -14.76 -13.18 -13.78
C LYS A 812 -13.47 -13.29 -14.62
N ARG A 813 -12.42 -12.55 -14.29
CA ARG A 813 -11.19 -12.50 -15.12
C ARG A 813 -10.35 -13.76 -14.92
N ALA A 814 -10.07 -14.50 -16.00
CA ALA A 814 -9.11 -15.61 -16.04
C ALA A 814 -7.66 -15.13 -15.86
N ARG A 815 -7.28 -14.80 -14.62
CA ARG A 815 -5.94 -14.32 -14.25
C ARG A 815 -5.49 -15.01 -12.97
N GLY A 816 -4.25 -15.48 -12.95
CA GLY A 816 -3.66 -16.14 -11.79
C GLY A 816 -2.44 -16.95 -12.18
N ALA A 817 -1.84 -17.63 -11.20
CA ALA A 817 -0.84 -18.65 -11.48
C ALA A 817 -1.49 -19.84 -12.19
N LEU A 818 -0.80 -20.46 -13.14
CA LEU A 818 -1.28 -21.67 -13.83
C LEU A 818 -1.26 -22.89 -12.91
N HIS A 819 -0.20 -23.00 -12.13
CA HIS A 819 0.06 -24.03 -11.13
C HIS A 819 0.77 -23.39 -9.92
N GLU A 820 0.85 -24.11 -8.80
CA GLU A 820 1.70 -23.72 -7.66
C GLU A 820 3.19 -23.78 -8.03
N GLU A 821 4.04 -23.04 -7.31
CA GLU A 821 5.47 -22.92 -7.65
C GLU A 821 6.29 -24.17 -7.32
N THR A 822 5.77 -25.03 -6.44
CA THR A 822 6.45 -26.26 -5.98
C THR A 822 6.27 -27.38 -7.00
N PHE A 823 7.39 -27.98 -7.39
CA PHE A 823 7.43 -29.19 -8.21
C PHE A 823 7.69 -30.41 -7.31
N TYR A 824 6.94 -31.47 -7.55
CA TYR A 824 7.04 -32.75 -6.85
C TYR A 824 7.57 -33.85 -7.78
N SER A 825 8.24 -34.85 -7.19
CA SER A 825 8.54 -36.11 -7.90
C SER A 825 7.29 -36.98 -8.00
N PHE A 826 7.30 -37.95 -8.92
CA PHE A 826 6.28 -39.01 -8.95
C PHE A 826 6.32 -39.86 -7.68
N ASP A 827 7.51 -40.03 -7.07
CA ASP A 827 7.71 -40.80 -5.84
C ASP A 827 7.48 -39.99 -4.55
N ASP A 828 6.86 -38.81 -4.65
CA ASP A 828 6.59 -37.99 -3.47
C ASP A 828 5.62 -38.73 -2.53
N LYS A 829 6.12 -39.08 -1.33
CA LYS A 829 5.37 -39.86 -0.34
C LYS A 829 4.02 -39.24 0.04
N ASN A 830 3.93 -37.90 0.08
CA ASN A 830 2.70 -37.22 0.44
C ASN A 830 1.67 -37.27 -0.69
N LEU A 831 2.11 -37.12 -1.94
CA LEU A 831 1.24 -37.27 -3.11
C LEU A 831 0.73 -38.71 -3.25
N LEU A 832 1.62 -39.69 -3.15
CA LEU A 832 1.26 -41.11 -3.22
C LEU A 832 0.20 -41.46 -2.17
N LYS A 833 0.39 -41.03 -0.91
CA LYS A 833 -0.60 -41.21 0.16
C LYS A 833 -1.94 -40.53 -0.16
N SER A 834 -1.88 -39.30 -0.65
CA SER A 834 -3.07 -38.48 -0.93
C SER A 834 -3.94 -39.09 -2.05
N TYR A 835 -3.32 -39.66 -3.09
CA TYR A 835 -4.03 -40.13 -4.27
C TYR A 835 -4.25 -41.65 -4.34
N GLY A 836 -3.56 -42.43 -3.51
CA GLY A 836 -3.67 -43.90 -3.51
C GLY A 836 -2.64 -44.56 -4.41
N GLY A 837 -1.36 -44.21 -4.22
CA GLY A 837 -0.25 -44.73 -5.01
C GLY A 837 -0.14 -44.12 -6.41
N GLU A 838 0.69 -44.74 -7.25
CA GLU A 838 1.00 -44.27 -8.61
C GLU A 838 -0.22 -44.26 -9.52
N LYS A 839 -1.05 -45.31 -9.45
CA LYS A 839 -2.33 -45.39 -10.18
C LYS A 839 -3.22 -44.17 -9.86
N GLY A 840 -3.26 -43.77 -8.60
CA GLY A 840 -4.00 -42.59 -8.15
C GLY A 840 -3.44 -41.28 -8.69
N ILE A 841 -2.11 -41.14 -8.77
CA ILE A 841 -1.45 -39.96 -9.35
C ILE A 841 -1.78 -39.85 -10.85
N GLN A 842 -1.66 -40.94 -11.61
CA GLN A 842 -1.95 -40.95 -13.04
C GLN A 842 -3.39 -40.54 -13.31
N LYS A 843 -4.34 -41.16 -12.59
CA LYS A 843 -5.76 -40.78 -12.65
C LYS A 843 -5.97 -39.31 -12.28
N ALA A 844 -5.26 -38.79 -11.28
CA ALA A 844 -5.39 -37.39 -10.86
C ALA A 844 -4.87 -36.40 -11.94
N ILE A 845 -3.88 -36.78 -12.74
CA ILE A 845 -3.38 -36.00 -13.88
C ILE A 845 -4.42 -35.97 -15.01
N GLU A 846 -4.97 -37.13 -15.38
CA GLU A 846 -6.00 -37.27 -16.42
C GLU A 846 -7.26 -36.46 -16.09
N LEU A 847 -7.63 -36.42 -14.82
CA LEU A 847 -8.74 -35.62 -14.31
C LEU A 847 -8.44 -34.12 -14.19
N GLY A 848 -7.19 -33.71 -14.43
CA GLY A 848 -6.75 -32.33 -14.24
C GLY A 848 -6.77 -31.87 -12.78
N LYS A 849 -6.81 -32.79 -11.81
CA LYS A 849 -6.78 -32.51 -10.36
C LYS A 849 -5.39 -32.04 -9.91
N ILE A 850 -4.35 -32.54 -10.59
CA ILE A 850 -2.96 -32.07 -10.57
C ILE A 850 -2.47 -31.97 -12.04
N ARG A 851 -1.29 -31.36 -12.26
CA ARG A 851 -0.73 -31.20 -13.61
C ARG A 851 0.67 -31.78 -13.69
N GLN A 852 1.01 -32.33 -14.85
CA GLN A 852 2.37 -32.73 -15.20
C GLN A 852 3.03 -31.64 -16.04
N ILE A 853 4.24 -31.25 -15.66
CA ILE A 853 5.09 -30.32 -16.41
C ILE A 853 6.46 -30.98 -16.57
N GLY A 854 6.75 -31.44 -17.79
CA GLY A 854 7.92 -32.28 -18.05
C GLY A 854 7.87 -33.57 -17.21
N THR A 855 8.93 -33.83 -16.44
CA THR A 855 9.06 -35.02 -15.59
C THR A 855 8.59 -34.80 -14.15
N LYS A 856 7.83 -33.74 -13.88
CA LYS A 856 7.44 -33.33 -12.53
C LYS A 856 5.96 -33.02 -12.42
N ILE A 857 5.46 -33.12 -11.20
CA ILE A 857 4.05 -32.88 -10.85
C ILE A 857 3.93 -31.54 -10.15
N VAL A 858 2.82 -30.82 -10.41
CA VAL A 858 2.47 -29.57 -9.75
C VAL A 858 0.99 -29.54 -9.38
N SER A 859 0.67 -28.88 -8.27
CA SER A 859 -0.71 -28.57 -7.89
C SER A 859 -1.30 -27.49 -8.81
N ASN A 860 -2.61 -27.53 -9.02
CA ASN A 860 -3.30 -26.47 -9.78
C ASN A 860 -3.14 -25.09 -9.12
N GLY A 861 -3.11 -24.05 -9.95
CA GLY A 861 -3.04 -22.67 -9.50
C GLY A 861 -4.42 -22.11 -9.18
N THR A 862 -4.79 -21.03 -9.85
CA THR A 862 -6.07 -20.36 -9.60
C THR A 862 -7.23 -21.07 -10.31
N MET A 863 -8.26 -21.47 -9.57
CA MET A 863 -9.56 -21.83 -10.14
C MET A 863 -10.29 -20.57 -10.60
N VAL A 864 -10.66 -20.50 -11.88
CA VAL A 864 -11.30 -19.32 -12.49
C VAL A 864 -12.81 -19.38 -12.30
N ARG A 865 -13.42 -20.52 -12.61
CA ARG A 865 -14.86 -20.75 -12.49
C ARG A 865 -15.16 -22.23 -12.30
N VAL A 866 -16.41 -22.53 -11.94
CA VAL A 866 -16.95 -23.89 -11.94
C VAL A 866 -18.18 -23.89 -12.84
N ASP A 867 -18.25 -24.83 -13.77
CA ASP A 867 -19.45 -25.04 -14.59
C ASP A 867 -20.39 -26.00 -13.84
N ILE A 868 -21.64 -25.59 -13.63
CA ILE A 868 -22.66 -26.35 -12.89
C ILE A 868 -23.58 -27.04 -13.87
N PHE A 869 -23.81 -28.33 -13.65
CA PHE A 869 -24.72 -29.19 -14.39
C PHE A 869 -25.78 -29.78 -13.47
N LYS A 870 -26.89 -30.22 -14.06
CA LYS A 870 -28.00 -30.89 -13.37
C LYS A 870 -28.39 -32.15 -14.14
N ASP A 871 -28.63 -33.25 -13.43
CA ASP A 871 -29.15 -34.47 -14.05
C ASP A 871 -30.69 -34.47 -14.11
N LYS A 872 -31.25 -35.47 -14.81
CA LYS A 872 -32.71 -35.68 -14.90
C LYS A 872 -33.40 -35.90 -13.54
N LYS A 873 -32.66 -36.31 -12.51
CA LYS A 873 -33.15 -36.50 -11.12
C LYS A 873 -33.02 -35.23 -10.28
N GLY A 874 -32.54 -34.14 -10.87
CA GLY A 874 -32.36 -32.85 -10.22
C GLY A 874 -31.08 -32.68 -9.40
N LYS A 875 -30.13 -33.62 -9.45
CA LYS A 875 -28.87 -33.54 -8.71
C LYS A 875 -27.86 -32.65 -9.42
N PHE A 876 -27.10 -31.87 -8.66
CA PHE A 876 -26.13 -30.93 -9.20
C PHE A 876 -24.69 -31.47 -9.23
N TYR A 877 -23.95 -31.06 -10.26
CA TYR A 877 -22.59 -31.51 -10.54
C TYR A 877 -21.71 -30.31 -10.89
N GLY A 878 -20.48 -30.29 -10.38
CA GLY A 878 -19.55 -29.17 -10.55
C GLY A 878 -18.29 -29.57 -11.30
N VAL A 879 -18.01 -28.89 -12.41
CA VAL A 879 -16.81 -29.06 -13.23
C VAL A 879 -15.86 -27.89 -12.98
N PRO A 880 -14.74 -28.08 -12.24
CA PRO A 880 -13.81 -27.01 -11.93
C PRO A 880 -12.94 -26.65 -13.14
N ILE A 881 -12.77 -25.34 -13.39
CA ILE A 881 -11.95 -24.83 -14.50
C ILE A 881 -10.86 -23.92 -13.95
N TYR A 882 -9.61 -24.30 -14.20
CA TYR A 882 -8.42 -23.62 -13.73
C TYR A 882 -7.79 -22.74 -14.80
N THR A 883 -6.92 -21.83 -14.38
CA THR A 883 -6.12 -20.99 -15.28
C THR A 883 -5.29 -21.78 -16.28
N MET A 884 -4.82 -22.99 -15.91
CA MET A 884 -4.11 -23.91 -16.82
C MET A 884 -5.01 -24.37 -17.97
N ASP A 885 -6.28 -24.68 -17.71
CA ASP A 885 -7.23 -25.10 -18.74
C ASP A 885 -7.41 -23.99 -19.79
N PHE A 886 -7.55 -22.73 -19.34
CA PHE A 886 -7.61 -21.57 -20.23
C PHE A 886 -6.33 -21.41 -21.08
N ALA A 887 -5.16 -21.67 -20.49
CA ALA A 887 -3.88 -21.60 -21.21
C ALA A 887 -3.77 -22.68 -22.30
N LEU A 888 -4.28 -23.88 -22.02
CA LEU A 888 -4.28 -25.02 -22.93
C LEU A 888 -5.43 -24.98 -23.96
N GLY A 889 -6.51 -24.25 -23.68
CA GLY A 889 -7.73 -24.25 -24.52
C GLY A 889 -8.56 -25.52 -24.39
N ILE A 890 -8.40 -26.28 -23.31
CA ILE A 890 -9.07 -27.56 -23.06
C ILE A 890 -10.23 -27.33 -22.09
N LEU A 891 -11.47 -27.31 -22.58
CA LEU A 891 -12.65 -27.18 -21.74
C LEU A 891 -12.87 -28.49 -20.95
N PRO A 892 -12.66 -28.54 -19.62
CA PRO A 892 -12.86 -29.77 -18.86
C PRO A 892 -14.33 -30.19 -18.90
N ASN A 893 -14.63 -31.49 -18.96
CA ASN A 893 -16.02 -31.99 -19.04
C ASN A 893 -16.37 -33.03 -17.95
N LYS A 894 -15.48 -33.24 -16.98
CA LYS A 894 -15.70 -34.20 -15.88
C LYS A 894 -16.01 -33.48 -14.56
N ALA A 895 -17.12 -33.84 -13.93
CA ALA A 895 -17.57 -33.30 -12.65
C ALA A 895 -17.02 -34.08 -11.46
N VAL A 896 -16.71 -33.35 -10.38
CA VAL A 896 -16.03 -33.91 -9.21
C VAL A 896 -16.83 -35.02 -8.53
N VAL A 897 -16.16 -36.14 -8.30
CA VAL A 897 -16.60 -37.21 -7.40
C VAL A 897 -15.62 -37.31 -6.23
N GLY A 898 -16.15 -37.28 -5.00
CA GLY A 898 -15.37 -37.35 -3.78
C GLY A 898 -15.01 -38.77 -3.34
N GLY A 899 -13.94 -38.90 -2.56
CA GLY A 899 -13.53 -40.15 -1.92
C GLY A 899 -12.58 -41.02 -2.74
N LYS A 900 -12.30 -42.20 -2.19
CA LYS A 900 -11.49 -43.26 -2.76
C LYS A 900 -12.34 -44.50 -2.99
N ASP A 901 -11.95 -45.35 -3.93
CA ASP A 901 -12.52 -46.68 -4.11
C ASP A 901 -12.04 -47.65 -3.01
N LYS A 902 -12.48 -48.91 -3.11
CA LYS A 902 -12.14 -49.97 -2.14
C LYS A 902 -10.63 -50.25 -2.09
N GLU A 903 -9.90 -49.94 -3.16
CA GLU A 903 -8.45 -50.11 -3.27
C GLU A 903 -7.67 -48.90 -2.72
N GLY A 904 -8.37 -47.88 -2.22
CA GLY A 904 -7.75 -46.67 -1.67
C GLY A 904 -7.25 -45.69 -2.75
N VAL A 905 -7.65 -45.90 -4.01
CA VAL A 905 -7.34 -45.03 -5.17
C VAL A 905 -8.46 -44.01 -5.33
N ILE A 906 -8.14 -42.79 -5.80
CA ILE A 906 -9.19 -41.80 -6.04
C ILE A 906 -10.21 -42.29 -7.08
N LYS A 907 -11.50 -41.96 -6.85
CA LYS A 907 -12.58 -42.27 -7.80
C LYS A 907 -12.45 -41.45 -9.08
N ASP A 908 -12.92 -42.01 -10.19
CA ASP A 908 -13.04 -41.26 -11.45
C ASP A 908 -14.10 -40.17 -11.32
N TRP A 909 -13.90 -39.06 -12.04
CA TRP A 909 -14.87 -37.99 -12.13
C TRP A 909 -15.91 -38.28 -13.20
N LYS A 910 -17.13 -37.80 -12.98
CA LYS A 910 -18.26 -38.15 -13.84
C LYS A 910 -18.26 -37.30 -15.10
N GLU A 911 -18.34 -37.92 -16.27
CA GLU A 911 -18.43 -37.19 -17.53
C GLU A 911 -19.81 -36.53 -17.72
N MET A 912 -19.82 -35.27 -18.15
CA MET A 912 -21.05 -34.50 -18.44
C MET A 912 -21.46 -34.73 -19.90
N ASP A 913 -22.13 -35.85 -20.14
CA ASP A 913 -22.73 -36.24 -21.42
C ASP A 913 -24.12 -35.60 -21.62
N SER A 914 -24.89 -36.09 -22.59
CA SER A 914 -26.26 -35.62 -22.90
C SER A 914 -27.29 -35.88 -21.78
N ASN A 915 -26.96 -36.64 -20.73
CA ASN A 915 -27.82 -36.83 -19.56
C ASN A 915 -27.73 -35.68 -18.54
N TYR A 916 -26.82 -34.74 -18.77
CA TYR A 916 -26.53 -33.60 -17.89
C TYR A 916 -26.83 -32.28 -18.59
N GLU A 917 -27.75 -31.50 -18.04
CA GLU A 917 -28.06 -30.16 -18.51
C GLU A 917 -27.09 -29.15 -17.88
N PHE A 918 -26.49 -28.27 -18.70
CA PHE A 918 -25.69 -27.18 -18.19
C PHE A 918 -26.57 -26.07 -17.62
N CYS A 919 -26.34 -25.67 -16.37
CA CYS A 919 -27.12 -24.63 -15.70
C CYS A 919 -26.47 -23.25 -15.86
N PHE A 920 -25.24 -23.09 -15.33
CA PHE A 920 -24.51 -21.82 -15.32
C PHE A 920 -23.04 -22.03 -14.93
N SER A 921 -22.19 -21.05 -15.24
CA SER A 921 -20.83 -20.96 -14.69
C SER A 921 -20.80 -20.04 -13.47
N ILE A 922 -20.19 -20.47 -12.38
CA ILE A 922 -20.03 -19.68 -11.15
C ILE A 922 -18.58 -19.20 -10.98
N PHE A 923 -18.41 -17.90 -10.74
CA PHE A 923 -17.14 -17.23 -10.50
C PHE A 923 -17.08 -16.71 -9.07
N LYS A 924 -15.87 -16.49 -8.55
CA LYS A 924 -15.68 -15.94 -7.20
C LYS A 924 -16.44 -14.63 -7.00
N ASP A 925 -17.14 -14.52 -5.88
CA ASP A 925 -18.08 -13.45 -5.50
C ASP A 925 -19.30 -13.30 -6.42
N ASP A 926 -19.63 -14.30 -7.25
CA ASP A 926 -20.98 -14.38 -7.85
C ASP A 926 -22.03 -14.60 -6.74
N LEU A 927 -23.21 -14.05 -6.96
CA LEU A 927 -24.38 -14.25 -6.11
C LEU A 927 -25.13 -15.50 -6.55
N ILE A 928 -25.55 -16.31 -5.58
CA ILE A 928 -26.31 -17.54 -5.81
C ILE A 928 -27.45 -17.65 -4.80
N LEU A 929 -28.52 -18.32 -5.22
CA LEU A 929 -29.64 -18.70 -4.37
C LEU A 929 -29.52 -20.20 -4.08
N VAL A 930 -29.54 -20.57 -2.80
CA VAL A 930 -29.29 -21.95 -2.33
C VAL A 930 -30.37 -22.39 -1.36
N GLN A 931 -30.91 -23.60 -1.56
CA GLN A 931 -31.80 -24.26 -0.60
C GLN A 931 -31.34 -25.70 -0.39
N LYS A 932 -31.07 -26.07 0.87
CA LYS A 932 -30.88 -27.47 1.28
C LYS A 932 -32.21 -28.14 1.55
N ASN A 933 -32.24 -29.47 1.62
CA ASN A 933 -33.47 -30.21 1.88
C ASN A 933 -34.06 -29.89 3.26
N GLU A 934 -33.22 -29.67 4.27
CA GLU A 934 -33.65 -29.28 5.60
C GLU A 934 -34.09 -27.81 5.73
N MET A 935 -33.99 -27.00 4.67
CA MET A 935 -34.33 -25.57 4.69
C MET A 935 -35.76 -25.32 4.22
N GLU A 936 -36.46 -24.43 4.90
CA GLU A 936 -37.83 -24.04 4.59
C GLU A 936 -37.86 -23.15 3.33
N GLU A 937 -36.98 -22.15 3.30
CA GLU A 937 -36.86 -21.18 2.21
C GLU A 937 -35.42 -21.11 1.68
N ALA A 938 -35.24 -20.63 0.45
CA ALA A 938 -33.95 -20.48 -0.20
C ALA A 938 -33.23 -19.19 0.22
N GLU A 939 -31.90 -19.24 0.32
CA GLU A 939 -31.09 -18.14 0.83
C GLU A 939 -30.09 -17.60 -0.21
N LEU A 940 -29.94 -16.28 -0.26
CA LEU A 940 -28.98 -15.60 -1.13
C LEU A 940 -27.60 -15.53 -0.48
N CYS A 941 -26.59 -16.02 -1.17
CA CYS A 941 -25.22 -16.03 -0.64
C CYS A 941 -24.17 -15.79 -1.73
N TYR A 942 -23.01 -15.24 -1.33
CA TYR A 942 -21.89 -15.06 -2.24
C TYR A 942 -21.00 -16.29 -2.26
N TYR A 943 -20.71 -16.80 -3.47
CA TYR A 943 -19.76 -17.89 -3.64
C TYR A 943 -18.31 -17.43 -3.41
N LYS A 944 -17.58 -18.15 -2.55
CA LYS A 944 -16.19 -17.85 -2.19
C LYS A 944 -15.17 -18.75 -2.85
N ARG A 945 -15.40 -20.07 -2.87
CA ARG A 945 -14.55 -21.07 -3.55
C ARG A 945 -15.26 -22.42 -3.64
N PHE A 946 -14.81 -23.29 -4.53
CA PHE A 946 -15.23 -24.68 -4.64
C PHE A 946 -14.12 -25.59 -4.15
N LYS A 947 -14.46 -26.57 -3.30
CA LYS A 947 -13.55 -27.57 -2.75
C LYS A 947 -13.76 -28.89 -3.49
N THR A 948 -12.76 -29.30 -4.27
CA THR A 948 -12.79 -30.53 -5.06
C THR A 948 -12.67 -31.80 -4.22
N SER A 949 -12.31 -31.70 -2.94
CA SER A 949 -12.25 -32.87 -2.04
C SER A 949 -13.63 -33.45 -1.74
N GLY A 950 -14.68 -32.62 -1.70
CA GLY A 950 -16.03 -33.02 -1.33
C GLY A 950 -17.14 -32.44 -2.20
N ALA A 951 -16.82 -32.00 -3.43
CA ALA A 951 -17.76 -31.35 -4.35
C ALA A 951 -18.65 -30.29 -3.65
N SER A 952 -18.02 -29.43 -2.86
CA SER A 952 -18.71 -28.44 -2.03
C SER A 952 -18.33 -27.02 -2.38
N ILE A 953 -19.27 -26.11 -2.21
CA ILE A 953 -19.05 -24.67 -2.30
C ILE A 953 -18.87 -24.08 -0.90
N GLU A 954 -17.97 -23.13 -0.77
CA GLU A 954 -17.93 -22.22 0.36
C GLU A 954 -18.68 -20.95 0.02
N VAL A 955 -19.57 -20.53 0.91
CA VAL A 955 -20.42 -19.35 0.71
C VAL A 955 -20.25 -18.35 1.84
N VAL A 956 -20.67 -17.10 1.61
CA VAL A 956 -20.61 -16.01 2.60
C VAL A 956 -21.90 -15.22 2.55
N LYS A 957 -22.43 -14.88 3.74
CA LYS A 957 -23.59 -13.99 3.89
C LYS A 957 -23.25 -12.59 3.34
N HIS A 958 -24.21 -11.91 2.73
CA HIS A 958 -23.95 -10.65 2.04
C HIS A 958 -23.37 -9.57 2.97
N ASP A 959 -23.95 -9.41 4.16
CA ASP A 959 -23.65 -8.37 5.16
C ASP A 959 -22.59 -8.78 6.20
N ASN A 960 -22.23 -10.06 6.26
CA ASN A 960 -21.36 -10.65 7.27
C ASN A 960 -21.84 -10.41 8.72
N ARG A 961 -23.15 -10.25 8.91
CA ARG A 961 -23.77 -9.96 10.21
C ARG A 961 -24.20 -11.27 10.88
N VAL A 962 -23.92 -11.38 12.19
CA VAL A 962 -24.10 -12.63 12.98
C VAL A 962 -25.37 -12.60 13.81
N ASP A 963 -25.73 -11.42 14.33
CA ASP A 963 -26.88 -11.21 15.20
C ASP A 963 -28.23 -11.25 14.46
N ASN A 964 -28.23 -11.28 13.13
CA ASN A 964 -29.44 -11.36 12.31
C ASN A 964 -29.57 -12.69 11.55
N ILE A 965 -28.86 -13.73 11.98
CA ILE A 965 -28.97 -15.05 11.38
C ILE A 965 -30.24 -15.71 11.91
N THR A 966 -31.13 -16.10 11.00
CA THR A 966 -32.36 -16.84 11.31
C THR A 966 -32.08 -18.34 11.48
N GLU A 967 -33.00 -19.08 12.10
CA GLU A 967 -32.89 -20.55 12.23
C GLU A 967 -32.73 -21.24 10.86
N ASN A 968 -33.41 -20.76 9.83
CA ASN A 968 -33.23 -21.25 8.46
C ASN A 968 -31.82 -20.97 7.92
N GLN A 969 -31.24 -19.80 8.23
CA GLN A 969 -29.90 -19.40 7.79
C GLN A 969 -28.78 -20.12 8.56
N GLU A 970 -28.98 -20.54 9.82
CA GLU A 970 -28.01 -21.34 10.59
C GLU A 970 -27.72 -22.69 9.92
N LYS A 971 -28.66 -23.21 9.12
CA LYS A 971 -28.47 -24.42 8.30
C LYS A 971 -27.42 -24.24 7.22
N ILE A 972 -27.10 -23.01 6.82
CA ILE A 972 -26.04 -22.67 5.87
C ILE A 972 -24.81 -22.09 6.57
N PHE A 973 -25.03 -21.05 7.37
CA PHE A 973 -23.96 -20.20 7.89
C PHE A 973 -23.47 -20.70 9.25
N LYS A 974 -22.25 -21.25 9.26
CA LYS A 974 -21.61 -21.72 10.49
C LYS A 974 -21.07 -20.57 11.32
N LEU A 975 -21.10 -20.74 12.63
CA LEU A 975 -20.62 -19.75 13.60
C LEU A 975 -19.49 -20.34 14.45
N LYS A 976 -18.54 -19.49 14.83
CA LYS A 976 -17.46 -19.82 15.78
C LYS A 976 -17.20 -18.68 16.75
N PHE A 977 -16.48 -18.96 17.83
CA PHE A 977 -16.01 -17.95 18.77
C PHE A 977 -14.56 -17.57 18.46
N ASP A 978 -14.29 -16.26 18.42
CA ASP A 978 -12.94 -15.69 18.30
C ASP A 978 -12.80 -14.52 19.28
N ASN A 979 -11.83 -14.59 20.19
CA ASN A 979 -11.62 -13.61 21.27
C ASN A 979 -12.91 -13.25 22.04
N GLY A 980 -13.74 -14.25 22.36
CA GLY A 980 -14.99 -14.07 23.10
C GLY A 980 -16.14 -13.47 22.27
N LYS A 981 -16.00 -13.32 20.94
CA LYS A 981 -17.07 -12.85 20.05
C LYS A 981 -17.50 -13.92 19.05
N LYS A 982 -18.82 -14.03 18.83
CA LYS A 982 -19.40 -14.91 17.80
C LYS A 982 -19.13 -14.31 16.41
N ILE A 983 -18.55 -15.08 15.50
CA ILE A 983 -18.24 -14.69 14.12
C ILE A 983 -18.66 -15.79 13.13
N LEU A 984 -18.86 -15.41 11.87
CA LEU A 984 -19.10 -16.36 10.76
C LEU A 984 -17.84 -17.17 10.46
N ASP A 985 -17.99 -18.49 10.38
CA ASP A 985 -16.94 -19.46 10.04
C ASP A 985 -17.02 -19.91 8.57
N GLU A 986 -16.10 -20.80 8.16
CA GLU A 986 -16.15 -21.44 6.85
C GLU A 986 -17.45 -22.25 6.66
N SER A 987 -18.37 -21.68 5.88
CA SER A 987 -19.68 -22.25 5.59
C SER A 987 -19.62 -23.09 4.31
N LEU A 988 -19.48 -24.41 4.46
CA LEU A 988 -19.36 -25.37 3.35
C LEU A 988 -20.68 -26.09 3.08
N ILE A 989 -21.06 -26.16 1.81
CA ILE A 989 -22.29 -26.79 1.33
C ILE A 989 -21.97 -27.78 0.21
N ALA A 990 -22.36 -29.04 0.37
CA ALA A 990 -22.32 -30.02 -0.71
C ALA A 990 -23.38 -29.67 -1.76
N ILE A 991 -23.01 -29.61 -3.05
CA ILE A 991 -23.94 -29.12 -4.08
C ILE A 991 -24.94 -30.18 -4.54
N GLN A 992 -24.59 -31.47 -4.42
CA GLN A 992 -25.26 -32.54 -5.15
C GLN A 992 -26.76 -32.65 -4.87
N ASN A 993 -27.16 -32.51 -3.61
CA ASN A 993 -28.54 -32.70 -3.16
C ASN A 993 -29.21 -31.36 -2.79
N LEU A 994 -28.75 -30.25 -3.37
CA LEU A 994 -29.45 -28.97 -3.20
C LEU A 994 -30.81 -29.02 -3.89
N LYS A 995 -31.85 -28.54 -3.20
CA LYS A 995 -33.20 -28.39 -3.76
C LYS A 995 -33.25 -27.24 -4.76
N ILE A 996 -32.63 -26.11 -4.39
CA ILE A 996 -32.47 -24.93 -5.25
C ILE A 996 -30.99 -24.58 -5.32
N PHE A 997 -30.49 -24.41 -6.55
CA PHE A 997 -29.17 -23.87 -6.80
C PHE A 997 -29.19 -23.04 -8.08
N GLU A 998 -29.31 -21.73 -7.92
CA GLU A 998 -29.51 -20.81 -9.04
C GLU A 998 -28.52 -19.65 -8.98
N LYS A 999 -28.21 -19.10 -10.16
CA LYS A 999 -27.33 -17.94 -10.28
C LYS A 999 -28.12 -16.64 -10.29
N TYR A 1000 -27.66 -15.68 -9.50
CA TYR A 1000 -28.23 -14.36 -9.38
C TYR A 1000 -27.16 -13.30 -9.70
N GLN A 1001 -27.61 -12.07 -9.91
CA GLN A 1001 -26.76 -10.91 -10.08
C GLN A 1001 -27.25 -9.75 -9.21
N VAL A 1002 -26.30 -8.90 -8.85
CA VAL A 1002 -26.55 -7.77 -7.95
C VAL A 1002 -26.01 -6.49 -8.56
N SER A 1003 -26.84 -5.44 -8.61
CA SER A 1003 -26.44 -4.12 -9.09
C SER A 1003 -25.44 -3.47 -8.13
N PRO A 1004 -24.72 -2.40 -8.53
CA PRO A 1004 -23.90 -1.63 -7.58
C PRO A 1004 -24.67 -1.09 -6.37
N LEU A 1005 -25.99 -0.96 -6.47
CA LEU A 1005 -26.88 -0.48 -5.42
C LEU A 1005 -27.38 -1.60 -4.50
N GLY A 1006 -27.19 -2.87 -4.88
CA GLY A 1006 -27.70 -4.00 -4.09
C GLY A 1006 -29.00 -4.60 -4.61
N GLU A 1007 -29.53 -4.11 -5.75
CA GLU A 1007 -30.72 -4.69 -6.35
C GLU A 1007 -30.39 -6.08 -6.90
N VAL A 1008 -31.15 -7.08 -6.48
CA VAL A 1008 -30.92 -8.48 -6.82
C VAL A 1008 -31.92 -8.91 -7.89
N GLN A 1009 -31.44 -9.62 -8.91
CA GLN A 1009 -32.28 -10.27 -9.91
C GLN A 1009 -31.68 -11.61 -10.33
N LYS A 1010 -32.51 -12.52 -10.84
CA LYS A 1010 -32.04 -13.78 -11.42
C LYS A 1010 -31.10 -13.49 -12.59
N ALA A 1011 -30.01 -14.23 -12.69
CA ALA A 1011 -29.09 -14.07 -13.80
C ALA A 1011 -29.71 -14.64 -15.07
N GLU A 1012 -29.56 -13.93 -16.18
CA GLU A 1012 -29.91 -14.45 -17.49
C GLU A 1012 -29.09 -15.70 -17.81
N PHE A 1013 -29.71 -16.66 -18.50
CA PHE A 1013 -29.02 -17.84 -18.96
C PHE A 1013 -27.94 -17.46 -19.98
N ILE A 1014 -26.72 -17.89 -19.73
CA ILE A 1014 -25.59 -17.72 -20.65
C ILE A 1014 -25.13 -19.12 -21.02
N PRO A 1015 -25.14 -19.50 -22.31
CA PRO A 1015 -24.65 -20.80 -22.76
C PRO A 1015 -23.22 -21.08 -22.28
N ARG A 1016 -22.89 -22.37 -22.14
CA ARG A 1016 -21.59 -22.80 -21.65
C ARG A 1016 -20.46 -22.22 -22.51
N GLN A 1017 -19.71 -21.28 -21.94
CA GLN A 1017 -18.70 -20.53 -22.68
C GLN A 1017 -17.45 -21.37 -22.94
N SER A 1018 -16.89 -21.26 -24.14
CA SER A 1018 -15.57 -21.83 -24.44
C SER A 1018 -14.46 -21.18 -23.60
N ILE A 1019 -13.30 -21.82 -23.58
CA ILE A 1019 -12.11 -21.26 -22.94
C ILE A 1019 -11.03 -20.98 -23.98
N SER A 1020 -10.63 -19.72 -24.07
CA SER A 1020 -9.48 -19.32 -24.87
C SER A 1020 -8.83 -18.07 -24.28
N LEU A 1021 -7.52 -17.99 -24.42
CA LEU A 1021 -6.73 -16.79 -24.21
C LEU A 1021 -6.17 -16.38 -25.57
N LYS A 1022 -5.84 -15.09 -25.73
CA LYS A 1022 -5.11 -14.62 -26.91
C LYS A 1022 -3.79 -15.38 -27.18
N SER A 1023 -3.25 -16.04 -26.15
CA SER A 1023 -2.02 -16.84 -26.22
C SER A 1023 -2.25 -18.35 -26.31
N THR A 1024 -3.49 -18.80 -26.35
CA THR A 1024 -3.80 -20.24 -26.47
C THR A 1024 -3.28 -20.73 -27.83
N PRO A 1025 -2.51 -21.84 -27.87
CA PRO A 1025 -2.02 -22.38 -29.13
C PRO A 1025 -3.19 -22.71 -30.07
N ASN A 1026 -3.06 -22.38 -31.35
CA ASN A 1026 -4.08 -22.73 -32.35
C ASN A 1026 -4.22 -24.27 -32.40
N LYS A 1027 -5.45 -24.83 -32.39
CA LYS A 1027 -5.68 -26.29 -32.26
C LYS A 1027 -4.86 -27.12 -33.27
N ASN A 1028 -4.64 -26.60 -34.48
CA ASN A 1028 -3.84 -27.24 -35.53
C ASN A 1028 -2.33 -27.40 -35.18
N LYS A 1029 -1.80 -26.66 -34.20
CA LYS A 1029 -0.41 -26.82 -33.72
C LYS A 1029 -0.26 -27.86 -32.61
N LEU A 1030 -1.31 -28.19 -31.86
CA LEU A 1030 -1.27 -29.20 -30.80
C LEU A 1030 -1.30 -30.62 -31.37
N ASN A 1031 -2.09 -30.87 -32.41
CA ASN A 1031 -2.12 -32.18 -33.09
C ASN A 1031 -0.76 -32.53 -33.72
N LYS A 1032 -0.07 -31.55 -34.33
CA LYS A 1032 1.30 -31.71 -34.83
C LYS A 1032 2.36 -31.98 -33.76
N VAL A 1033 2.10 -31.67 -32.48
CA VAL A 1033 3.07 -31.95 -31.39
C VAL A 1033 2.84 -33.35 -30.79
N ASN A 1034 1.62 -33.88 -30.89
CA ASN A 1034 1.32 -35.25 -30.48
C ASN A 1034 1.65 -36.26 -31.58
N GLU A 1035 1.50 -35.92 -32.86
CA GLU A 1035 1.92 -36.74 -34.00
C GLU A 1035 3.45 -36.88 -34.15
N VAL A 1036 4.24 -36.02 -33.50
CA VAL A 1036 5.72 -36.13 -33.47
C VAL A 1036 6.21 -36.91 -32.23
N LYS A 1037 5.28 -37.41 -31.41
CA LYS A 1037 5.57 -38.21 -30.20
C LYS A 1037 4.92 -39.59 -30.18
N SER A 1038 4.01 -39.89 -31.11
CA SER A 1038 3.74 -41.24 -31.60
C SER A 1038 4.75 -41.60 -32.66
#